data_AF-A0A7C8N981-F1
#
_entry.id   AF-A0A7C8N981-F1
#
_cell.length_a   1.000
_cell.length_b   1.000
_cell.length_c   1.000
_cell.angle_alpha   90.00
_cell.angle_beta   90.00
_cell.angle_gamma   90.00
#
_symmetry.space_group_name_H-M   'P 1'
#
loop_
_entity.id
_entity.type
_entity.pdbx_description
1 polymer ?
#
loop_
_entity_poly.entity_id
_entity_poly.type
_entity_poly.pdbx_seq_one_letter_code
_entity_poly.pdbx_strand_id
1 'polypeptide(L)'
;MKLLSTLFLTCGPFFLGTGAIDSRDAAAGIWKSPVAGTSDFIHHADTYRTLDQGEPTIEIPRYVPAPGDQYVLAASDGGRNGLPSQAPATGSQGDNLINCELLLKKPYVDCTGMKKRACGLLTWLYAAPQCTSKTGLEAKQCCDNRRTLPFGGGAYYEGYMRACAPQYKPKQFDRPVPNRLDCQDLADFTCRDWMDGSWCDMRDWEGAGCDRNAECQGSGEDLAQCCMSRDGLPQGLVDRTYNSPPRRGHHTFDLHRACALLIAGLLLSVLPQYAAARAIKEPGTAANALATAGRERIDFNANWRFSRFTTNPDSLSYSVLKNWILPSSNGFLNGTKYQRPSGTPPGSNVQYVKNDFDDNTWEALDLPHDWAIKGPFNAPGINGGMGRLPSNGIGWYRKTLTLAKQDLEKTIFLDIDGAMSYSAVWVNGILVGGWPFGYNAFRLDLTPYVKEGDNQIAIRLENAVNSSRWYPGAGIYRNVWLVKVNPVHVRQYGTFITTPTVSAESATVNLAVEVDNTGNASQQVEVRTEIHIADSATGKPTGNAVAKFPSKSISIAKGATQSVSTSVTIDSPQLWGPPPTQKPNLYVAVTTVTVGNATVDTYETRFGVRTLKYDANKGLLVNGEYIYVQGTCNHHDLGSLGAALNTRALERQFQILGEMGTNALRTSHNPPAPEFLEIADRLGFLVYDEIFDCWKTQKVTNDFHLIFDDWSEPDLRSFIRRDRNHPSVVAWGIGNEIPEQNSAAGGTIGNRLRDIVLSEDPARPVTAGMNTASPTSAFAKVLDIQGLNYQGEGLGTSTNYAFPAFHSAQPNKVIWSSESSSALSTRGTYFFPVTSANSATVGTGSGGNASALQVSAYELYATSWGSSPDKVFEGQDRHSYVAGEFVWTGFDYIGEPTPYDTSRSSYFGIVDLAGFKKDRFYLYQARWRADFPMAHILPHWTWPNRVGQVTPVHVFSSADEAELFVNGKSAGRKKRTGYAYRFRWDDVKYEAGELHVVTYKGGKEWATDTKRTVGAAAKLNITADRTNIAGDGYDLSFVTVAVVDAKGDIVPQASNNVTFSVTGPGKIVTTDNGNPSDFTVFQSPSRQAFSGLVLSIIKANAGASGDIVVSASSPGLPSTSVTLHAS
;
A
#
# COMPACT_ATOMS: atom_id res chain seq x y z
N MET A 1 -55.91 -14.32 -11.03
CA MET A 1 -57.08 -14.07 -11.94
C MET A 1 -57.00 -15.09 -13.09
N LYS A 2 -58.08 -15.31 -13.86
CA LYS A 2 -58.25 -16.34 -14.93
C LYS A 2 -57.06 -16.41 -15.95
N LEU A 3 -56.78 -17.50 -16.69
CA LEU A 3 -57.61 -18.63 -17.19
C LEU A 3 -56.75 -19.93 -17.48
N LEU A 4 -57.36 -21.05 -17.93
CA LEU A 4 -56.75 -22.39 -18.12
C LEU A 4 -56.65 -22.86 -19.61
N SER A 5 -55.75 -23.82 -19.90
CA SER A 5 -55.95 -25.07 -20.70
C SER A 5 -54.61 -25.88 -20.79
N THR A 6 -54.44 -27.20 -20.57
CA THR A 6 -55.02 -28.50 -21.08
C THR A 6 -54.60 -28.86 -22.53
N LEU A 7 -54.30 -30.12 -22.95
CA LEU A 7 -54.41 -31.49 -22.37
C LEU A 7 -53.58 -32.58 -23.16
N PHE A 8 -53.51 -33.84 -22.66
CA PHE A 8 -53.05 -35.15 -23.23
C PHE A 8 -51.55 -35.33 -23.67
N LEU A 9 -50.80 -36.44 -23.50
CA LEU A 9 -50.93 -37.86 -23.01
C LEU A 9 -51.04 -38.98 -24.10
N THR A 10 -49.99 -39.81 -24.26
CA THR A 10 -49.94 -41.14 -24.95
C THR A 10 -48.90 -42.09 -24.31
N CYS A 11 -48.92 -43.42 -24.57
CA CYS A 11 -48.15 -44.44 -23.80
C CYS A 11 -47.49 -45.59 -24.61
N GLY A 12 -46.21 -45.90 -24.28
CA GLY A 12 -45.55 -47.23 -24.37
C GLY A 12 -45.30 -47.88 -25.74
N PRO A 13 -44.81 -49.15 -25.82
CA PRO A 13 -44.19 -50.00 -24.75
C PRO A 13 -42.92 -50.81 -25.21
N PHE A 14 -42.48 -51.79 -24.39
CA PHE A 14 -41.38 -52.80 -24.58
C PHE A 14 -39.92 -52.31 -24.39
N PHE A 15 -38.93 -53.13 -23.97
CA PHE A 15 -38.86 -54.60 -23.78
C PHE A 15 -38.26 -55.02 -22.41
N LEU A 16 -38.34 -56.31 -22.05
CA LEU A 16 -37.81 -56.94 -20.81
C LEU A 16 -36.39 -57.52 -20.94
N GLY A 17 -35.70 -57.67 -19.80
CA GLY A 17 -34.50 -58.52 -19.61
C GLY A 17 -34.28 -58.82 -18.13
N THR A 18 -33.96 -60.07 -17.76
CA THR A 18 -34.09 -60.56 -16.36
C THR A 18 -32.95 -61.45 -15.87
N GLY A 19 -32.56 -61.27 -14.61
CA GLY A 19 -32.02 -62.32 -13.74
C GLY A 19 -31.18 -61.80 -12.55
N ALA A 20 -30.91 -62.55 -11.48
CA ALA A 20 -31.67 -63.60 -10.78
C ALA A 20 -30.82 -64.14 -9.60
N ILE A 21 -31.39 -64.29 -8.39
CA ILE A 21 -30.92 -65.19 -7.28
C ILE A 21 -29.60 -64.68 -6.59
N ASP A 22 -29.32 -64.82 -5.28
CA ASP A 22 -29.86 -65.65 -4.17
C ASP A 22 -29.89 -64.96 -2.77
N SER A 23 -30.41 -65.70 -1.76
CA SER A 23 -30.15 -65.73 -0.28
C SER A 23 -29.61 -64.50 0.48
N ARG A 24 -30.16 -64.03 1.62
CA ARG A 24 -30.73 -64.63 2.89
C ARG A 24 -29.74 -64.70 4.09
N ASP A 25 -30.36 -64.73 5.27
CA ASP A 25 -29.86 -64.90 6.65
C ASP A 25 -29.07 -63.70 7.26
N ALA A 26 -29.28 -63.18 8.49
CA ALA A 26 -30.10 -63.47 9.70
C ALA A 26 -29.34 -64.05 10.93
N ALA A 27 -29.91 -63.75 12.13
CA ALA A 27 -29.48 -64.10 13.50
C ALA A 27 -28.20 -63.39 14.05
N ALA A 28 -27.87 -63.43 15.35
CA ALA A 28 -28.61 -63.06 16.60
C ALA A 28 -27.75 -63.40 17.86
N GLY A 29 -28.00 -62.76 19.01
CA GLY A 29 -27.33 -62.99 20.31
C GLY A 29 -26.65 -61.72 20.86
N ILE A 30 -27.09 -60.97 21.88
CA ILE A 30 -27.86 -61.17 23.14
C ILE A 30 -26.98 -61.52 24.35
N TRP A 31 -27.27 -60.87 25.50
CA TRP A 31 -26.68 -60.96 26.86
C TRP A 31 -25.39 -60.13 27.10
N LYS A 32 -25.20 -59.43 28.25
CA LYS A 32 -25.90 -59.47 29.56
C LYS A 32 -26.02 -58.08 30.24
N SER A 33 -27.10 -57.89 30.99
CA SER A 33 -27.34 -56.87 32.05
C SER A 33 -27.40 -57.61 33.42
N PRO A 34 -27.85 -57.07 34.60
CA PRO A 34 -28.30 -55.72 35.01
C PRO A 34 -27.35 -55.13 36.10
N VAL A 35 -27.62 -54.14 36.98
CA VAL A 35 -28.79 -53.36 37.51
C VAL A 35 -28.24 -51.98 37.96
N ALA A 36 -28.95 -50.90 38.37
CA ALA A 36 -30.36 -50.47 38.55
C ALA A 36 -30.40 -48.90 38.47
N GLY A 37 -31.49 -48.15 38.61
CA GLY A 37 -32.92 -48.50 38.75
C GLY A 37 -33.86 -47.26 38.84
N THR A 38 -35.16 -47.50 38.56
CA THR A 38 -36.38 -46.77 39.04
C THR A 38 -36.55 -45.27 38.69
N SER A 39 -37.43 -44.82 37.76
CA SER A 39 -38.93 -44.89 37.63
C SER A 39 -39.65 -43.65 38.25
N ASP A 40 -40.78 -43.09 37.77
CA ASP A 40 -41.65 -43.41 36.61
C ASP A 40 -42.67 -42.26 36.26
N PHE A 41 -43.20 -42.29 35.01
CA PHE A 41 -44.52 -41.79 34.52
C PHE A 41 -45.02 -40.31 34.65
N ILE A 42 -46.22 -40.07 34.07
CA ILE A 42 -46.83 -38.78 33.65
C ILE A 42 -48.32 -38.71 34.08
N HIS A 43 -48.82 -37.58 34.63
CA HIS A 43 -50.09 -36.91 34.21
C HIS A 43 -50.47 -35.61 34.98
N HIS A 44 -51.51 -34.92 34.48
CA HIS A 44 -52.06 -33.60 34.90
C HIS A 44 -52.76 -33.55 36.27
N ALA A 45 -52.86 -32.34 36.85
CA ALA A 45 -54.16 -31.68 37.17
C ALA A 45 -53.98 -30.18 37.58
N ASP A 46 -55.03 -29.38 37.44
CA ASP A 46 -55.11 -27.94 37.80
C ASP A 46 -55.52 -27.69 39.28
N THR A 47 -55.36 -26.46 39.81
CA THR A 47 -56.49 -25.53 40.13
C THR A 47 -56.15 -24.30 41.04
N TYR A 48 -56.69 -23.14 40.64
CA TYR A 48 -57.25 -22.00 41.43
C TYR A 48 -56.51 -21.25 42.58
N ARG A 49 -56.51 -19.90 42.44
CA ARG A 49 -56.88 -18.76 43.35
C ARG A 49 -56.90 -18.96 44.90
N THR A 50 -56.69 -17.95 45.77
CA THR A 50 -57.07 -16.50 45.78
C THR A 50 -56.28 -15.70 46.86
N LEU A 51 -56.00 -14.40 46.60
CA LEU A 51 -56.10 -13.19 47.50
C LEU A 51 -55.42 -13.21 48.92
N ASP A 52 -55.11 -12.12 49.63
CA ASP A 52 -55.34 -10.64 49.57
C ASP A 52 -54.33 -9.99 50.59
N GLN A 53 -53.80 -8.75 50.59
CA GLN A 53 -53.77 -7.52 49.75
C GLN A 53 -52.39 -6.82 49.94
N GLY A 54 -52.09 -5.70 49.24
CA GLY A 54 -50.96 -4.81 49.60
C GLY A 54 -50.40 -3.92 48.49
N GLU A 55 -51.18 -2.94 48.02
CA GLU A 55 -50.85 -2.04 46.88
C GLU A 55 -50.13 -0.72 47.32
N PRO A 56 -49.61 0.19 46.41
CA PRO A 56 -50.10 0.49 45.05
C PRO A 56 -49.08 0.58 43.89
N THR A 57 -49.64 0.76 42.68
CA THR A 57 -49.06 0.67 41.32
C THR A 57 -48.25 1.87 40.80
N ILE A 58 -47.39 1.63 39.80
CA ILE A 58 -47.12 2.56 38.68
C ILE A 58 -47.01 1.78 37.36
N GLU A 59 -47.74 2.18 36.31
CA GLU A 59 -47.41 1.81 34.92
C GLU A 59 -47.75 2.93 33.89
N ILE A 60 -47.12 2.80 32.72
CA ILE A 60 -47.07 3.59 31.47
C ILE A 60 -48.35 4.35 31.02
N PRO A 61 -48.23 5.48 30.28
CA PRO A 61 -48.33 5.38 28.81
C PRO A 61 -47.47 6.37 27.96
N ARG A 62 -47.58 6.24 26.62
CA ARG A 62 -46.93 7.04 25.54
C ARG A 62 -47.58 8.41 25.31
N TYR A 63 -46.97 9.32 24.53
CA TYR A 63 -47.71 10.30 23.71
C TYR A 63 -47.00 10.75 22.40
N VAL A 64 -47.72 11.50 21.55
CA VAL A 64 -47.39 11.89 20.14
C VAL A 64 -47.57 13.42 19.94
N PRO A 65 -46.80 14.13 19.07
CA PRO A 65 -46.86 15.60 18.93
C PRO A 65 -47.60 16.17 17.69
N ALA A 66 -48.29 17.32 17.85
CA ALA A 66 -48.75 18.36 16.85
C ALA A 66 -50.08 19.03 17.31
N PRO A 67 -50.53 20.22 16.80
CA PRO A 67 -49.87 21.37 16.11
C PRO A 67 -50.31 22.78 16.64
N GLY A 68 -49.84 23.88 15.99
CA GLY A 68 -50.38 25.28 16.08
C GLY A 68 -49.75 26.20 17.15
N ASP A 69 -49.67 27.54 17.05
CA ASP A 69 -49.98 28.53 15.98
C ASP A 69 -49.10 29.81 16.17
N GLN A 70 -48.38 30.30 15.15
CA GLN A 70 -48.63 31.51 14.28
C GLN A 70 -48.09 32.89 14.71
N TYR A 71 -47.78 33.71 13.67
CA TYR A 71 -47.47 35.17 13.65
C TYR A 71 -46.10 35.63 14.24
N VAL A 72 -45.42 36.69 13.73
CA VAL A 72 -45.64 37.57 12.54
C VAL A 72 -44.31 38.11 11.96
N LEU A 73 -44.35 38.70 10.76
CA LEU A 73 -43.23 39.34 10.05
C LEU A 73 -42.70 40.63 10.72
N ALA A 74 -41.40 40.93 10.55
CA ALA A 74 -40.88 42.30 10.44
C ALA A 74 -39.49 42.33 9.77
N ALA A 75 -39.17 43.43 9.07
CA ALA A 75 -37.83 43.72 8.55
C ALA A 75 -37.52 45.23 8.60
N SER A 76 -36.31 45.56 9.03
CA SER A 76 -35.64 46.88 8.93
C SER A 76 -34.17 46.66 9.34
N ASP A 77 -33.12 46.99 8.60
CA ASP A 77 -32.80 48.15 7.74
C ASP A 77 -32.36 49.42 8.52
N GLY A 78 -31.26 50.03 8.08
CA GLY A 78 -30.53 51.12 8.74
C GLY A 78 -29.70 50.73 9.99
N GLY A 79 -28.53 51.32 10.27
CA GLY A 79 -27.72 52.21 9.44
C GLY A 79 -26.64 53.00 10.21
N ARG A 80 -25.37 52.90 9.77
CA ARG A 80 -24.21 53.82 9.97
C ARG A 80 -23.94 54.41 11.39
N ASN A 81 -22.72 54.18 11.91
CA ASN A 81 -21.67 55.20 12.16
C ASN A 81 -20.56 54.70 13.11
N GLY A 82 -19.38 55.35 13.08
CA GLY A 82 -18.52 55.47 14.27
C GLY A 82 -17.25 54.60 14.34
N LEU A 83 -16.09 55.25 14.16
CA LEU A 83 -14.77 54.84 14.65
C LEU A 83 -14.57 55.33 16.12
N PRO A 84 -13.48 55.00 16.84
CA PRO A 84 -12.81 53.70 17.02
C PRO A 84 -12.34 53.41 18.48
N SER A 85 -11.73 52.23 18.68
CA SER A 85 -10.59 51.96 19.62
C SER A 85 -10.79 51.67 21.13
N GLN A 86 -9.87 50.81 21.61
CA GLN A 86 -9.39 50.52 22.98
C GLN A 86 -10.27 49.83 24.05
N ALA A 87 -9.77 48.66 24.47
CA ALA A 87 -9.87 48.00 25.79
C ALA A 87 -11.26 47.57 26.31
N PRO A 88 -11.30 46.47 27.11
CA PRO A 88 -11.30 46.66 28.57
C PRO A 88 -10.45 45.64 29.34
N ALA A 89 -10.31 45.88 30.64
CA ALA A 89 -9.90 44.90 31.66
C ALA A 89 -10.92 44.89 32.82
N THR A 90 -10.99 43.77 33.53
CA THR A 90 -11.44 43.55 34.94
C THR A 90 -12.29 44.65 35.63
N GLY A 91 -13.43 44.38 36.28
CA GLY A 91 -13.99 43.12 36.79
C GLY A 91 -14.35 43.26 38.29
N SER A 92 -15.29 42.46 38.84
CA SER A 92 -15.77 42.65 40.23
C SER A 92 -16.20 41.37 40.96
N GLN A 93 -15.47 41.08 42.05
CA GLN A 93 -15.84 40.51 43.37
C GLN A 93 -17.12 39.67 43.58
N GLY A 94 -17.02 38.67 44.50
CA GLY A 94 -18.00 38.55 45.60
C GLY A 94 -18.33 37.15 46.14
N ASP A 95 -17.47 36.59 46.99
CA ASP A 95 -17.72 35.68 48.15
C ASP A 95 -18.59 34.38 47.97
N ASN A 96 -18.35 33.24 48.66
CA ASN A 96 -18.26 33.12 50.13
C ASN A 96 -17.76 31.73 50.67
N LEU A 97 -17.27 31.72 51.92
CA LEU A 97 -17.26 30.63 52.94
C LEU A 97 -16.39 29.32 52.86
N ILE A 98 -15.19 29.36 53.47
CA ILE A 98 -14.82 28.80 54.82
C ILE A 98 -14.74 27.26 55.15
N ASN A 99 -13.56 26.86 55.72
CA ASN A 99 -13.21 25.73 56.63
C ASN A 99 -13.27 24.24 56.15
N CYS A 100 -12.49 23.25 56.66
CA CYS A 100 -11.34 23.20 57.61
C CYS A 100 -10.52 21.87 57.49
N GLU A 101 -9.46 21.71 58.32
CA GLU A 101 -8.70 20.47 58.66
C GLU A 101 -7.67 19.88 57.64
N LEU A 102 -6.66 19.05 57.99
CA LEU A 102 -5.61 19.11 59.06
C LEU A 102 -4.40 18.15 58.73
N LEU A 103 -3.19 18.49 59.21
CA LEU A 103 -2.04 17.62 59.59
C LEU A 103 -1.15 16.80 58.58
N LEU A 104 0.16 17.07 58.71
CA LEU A 104 1.34 16.14 58.78
C LEU A 104 2.08 15.56 57.54
N LYS A 105 3.00 16.38 57.02
CA LYS A 105 4.49 16.27 57.13
C LYS A 105 5.31 15.04 56.63
N LYS A 106 6.47 15.42 56.04
CA LYS A 106 7.84 14.84 56.06
C LYS A 106 8.25 13.83 54.95
N PRO A 107 9.56 13.70 54.64
CA PRO A 107 10.71 14.61 54.90
C PRO A 107 11.61 14.92 53.69
N TYR A 108 12.41 15.99 53.82
CA TYR A 108 13.63 16.26 53.04
C TYR A 108 14.85 16.10 53.97
N VAL A 109 15.98 15.58 53.48
CA VAL A 109 17.31 15.78 54.10
C VAL A 109 18.38 15.81 53.01
N ASP A 110 19.20 16.85 53.02
CA ASP A 110 20.63 16.81 52.66
C ASP A 110 21.38 17.75 53.61
N CYS A 111 22.66 17.50 53.89
CA CYS A 111 23.45 18.21 54.90
C CYS A 111 24.88 18.52 54.44
N THR A 112 25.14 19.80 54.20
CA THR A 112 26.49 20.33 53.93
C THR A 112 27.33 20.51 55.21
N GLY A 113 28.62 20.20 55.17
CA GLY A 113 29.63 21.15 55.70
C GLY A 113 30.73 20.66 56.66
N MET A 114 31.93 20.51 56.09
CA MET A 114 33.25 20.87 56.67
C MET A 114 33.74 20.28 58.02
N LYS A 115 34.96 19.71 57.99
CA LYS A 115 36.16 20.40 58.53
C LYS A 115 37.49 19.80 58.03
N LYS A 116 38.56 20.59 58.16
CA LYS A 116 39.94 20.33 57.67
C LYS A 116 40.80 19.59 58.72
N ARG A 117 41.82 18.84 58.28
CA ARG A 117 43.24 18.97 58.75
C ARG A 117 44.22 18.23 57.82
N ALA A 118 45.52 18.42 58.03
CA ALA A 118 46.56 18.29 57.00
C ALA A 118 47.75 17.37 57.38
N CYS A 119 48.61 17.13 56.38
CA CYS A 119 49.99 16.58 56.45
C CYS A 119 50.16 15.09 56.80
N GLY A 120 50.99 14.35 56.02
CA GLY A 120 51.25 12.93 56.30
C GLY A 120 52.09 12.08 55.32
N LEU A 121 53.15 12.61 54.69
CA LEU A 121 54.37 11.91 54.16
C LEU A 121 54.30 10.69 53.18
N LEU A 122 55.27 10.71 52.25
CA LEU A 122 55.99 9.60 51.57
C LEU A 122 55.35 8.66 50.49
N THR A 123 55.16 9.20 49.28
CA THR A 123 55.98 8.99 48.03
C THR A 123 56.64 7.65 47.60
N TRP A 124 56.89 7.58 46.26
CA TRP A 124 57.78 6.73 45.42
C TRP A 124 57.14 5.53 44.70
N LEU A 125 57.50 5.17 43.45
CA LEU A 125 57.76 5.83 42.12
C LEU A 125 58.08 4.66 41.13
N TYR A 126 58.22 4.75 39.79
CA TYR A 126 58.51 5.76 38.74
C TYR A 126 57.62 5.47 37.49
N ALA A 127 57.52 6.27 36.43
CA ALA A 127 57.62 7.72 36.19
C ALA A 127 57.13 8.07 34.76
N ALA A 128 56.96 9.37 34.45
CA ALA A 128 56.61 9.92 33.10
C ALA A 128 57.91 10.33 32.33
N PRO A 129 58.06 11.41 31.49
CA PRO A 129 57.21 12.60 31.18
C PRO A 129 57.12 12.96 29.65
N GLN A 130 56.37 13.95 29.12
CA GLN A 130 56.38 15.42 29.38
C GLN A 130 55.18 16.18 28.73
N CYS A 131 54.78 17.29 29.39
CA CYS A 131 54.57 18.70 28.94
C CYS A 131 54.13 19.05 27.47
N THR A 132 53.45 20.19 27.19
CA THR A 132 53.23 21.43 27.98
C THR A 132 51.95 22.21 27.59
N SER A 133 51.57 23.19 28.42
CA SER A 133 50.61 24.29 28.15
C SER A 133 51.06 25.26 27.02
N LYS A 134 50.38 26.34 26.58
CA LYS A 134 49.38 27.31 27.13
C LYS A 134 48.88 28.14 25.90
N THR A 135 47.75 28.86 25.83
CA THR A 135 47.23 29.96 26.68
C THR A 135 45.74 30.24 26.37
N GLY A 136 45.10 31.07 27.19
CA GLY A 136 43.88 31.83 26.84
C GLY A 136 43.92 33.20 27.54
N LEU A 137 42.98 34.10 27.21
CA LEU A 137 42.80 35.37 27.91
C LEU A 137 41.33 35.82 27.91
N GLU A 138 40.89 36.31 29.06
CA GLU A 138 39.55 36.85 29.33
C GLU A 138 39.58 38.41 29.16
N ALA A 139 38.56 39.24 29.41
CA ALA A 139 37.29 39.06 30.12
C ALA A 139 36.29 40.23 29.84
N LYS A 140 35.05 40.09 30.36
CA LYS A 140 34.23 41.16 31.02
C LYS A 140 33.56 42.27 30.16
N GLN A 141 32.41 42.85 30.53
CA GLN A 141 31.39 42.53 31.57
C GLN A 141 30.03 43.23 31.29
N CYS A 142 28.95 42.74 31.92
CA CYS A 142 27.76 43.46 32.46
C CYS A 142 26.35 43.04 31.97
N CYS A 143 25.52 42.70 32.97
CA CYS A 143 24.11 43.02 33.29
C CYS A 143 23.14 43.59 32.20
N ASP A 144 21.82 43.40 32.24
CA ASP A 144 20.98 42.98 33.38
C ASP A 144 19.57 42.40 33.02
N ASN A 145 18.94 41.74 34.01
CA ASN A 145 17.50 41.63 34.32
C ASN A 145 16.37 41.38 33.26
N ARG A 146 15.78 40.16 33.38
CA ARG A 146 14.34 39.86 33.68
C ARG A 146 13.21 39.82 32.59
N ARG A 147 12.65 38.60 32.52
CA ARG A 147 11.22 38.21 32.76
C ARG A 147 10.20 37.99 31.59
N THR A 148 10.06 36.70 31.27
CA THR A 148 8.80 35.88 31.28
C THR A 148 7.67 36.09 30.25
N LEU A 149 7.56 35.10 29.34
CA LEU A 149 6.37 34.25 29.03
C LEU A 149 5.13 34.90 28.36
N PRO A 150 4.23 34.13 27.69
CA PRO A 150 4.05 32.66 27.70
C PRO A 150 4.12 31.95 26.33
N PHE A 151 3.66 30.69 26.31
CA PHE A 151 3.73 29.72 25.19
C PHE A 151 2.71 29.98 24.07
N GLY A 152 3.07 29.54 22.86
CA GLY A 152 2.15 29.21 21.75
C GLY A 152 2.84 28.22 20.82
N GLY A 153 2.43 26.94 20.84
CA GLY A 153 3.10 25.87 20.11
C GLY A 153 2.47 25.58 18.74
N GLY A 154 3.26 25.71 17.67
CA GLY A 154 2.86 25.37 16.31
C GLY A 154 3.96 25.73 15.31
N ALA A 155 4.76 24.75 14.90
CA ALA A 155 5.96 24.96 14.09
C ALA A 155 5.83 24.33 12.69
N TYR A 156 5.20 25.06 11.76
CA TYR A 156 5.46 24.85 10.33
C TYR A 156 6.79 25.53 9.97
N TYR A 157 7.62 24.87 9.16
CA TYR A 157 8.90 25.43 8.71
C TYR A 157 8.74 26.26 7.43
N GLU A 158 8.52 27.57 7.58
CA GLU A 158 8.70 28.53 6.48
C GLU A 158 10.18 28.89 6.31
N GLY A 159 10.77 28.53 5.17
CA GLY A 159 12.12 28.94 4.77
C GLY A 159 12.16 30.37 4.23
N TYR A 160 12.41 31.36 5.10
CA TYR A 160 12.48 32.77 4.69
C TYR A 160 13.66 33.08 3.76
N MET A 161 13.38 33.33 2.48
CA MET A 161 14.24 34.12 1.59
C MET A 161 13.87 35.61 1.73
N ARG A 162 14.78 36.43 2.28
CA ARG A 162 14.67 37.91 2.21
C ARG A 162 15.78 38.47 1.33
N ALA A 163 15.38 39.19 0.28
CA ALA A 163 16.30 39.92 -0.58
C ALA A 163 16.75 41.24 0.08
N CYS A 164 18.05 41.52 -0.02
CA CYS A 164 18.58 42.88 0.12
C CYS A 164 18.94 43.38 -1.29
N ALA A 165 18.25 44.41 -1.76
CA ALA A 165 18.61 45.10 -2.99
C ALA A 165 19.73 46.12 -2.75
N PRO A 166 20.53 46.41 -3.79
CA PRO A 166 20.91 47.79 -4.08
C PRO A 166 20.34 48.25 -5.43
N GLN A 167 19.96 49.52 -5.50
CA GLN A 167 19.61 50.18 -6.75
C GLN A 167 20.88 50.55 -7.52
N TYR A 168 20.90 50.41 -8.86
CA TYR A 168 21.47 51.42 -9.77
C TYR A 168 20.89 51.25 -11.19
N LYS A 169 20.92 52.33 -11.99
CA LYS A 169 20.28 52.41 -13.31
C LYS A 169 21.23 52.04 -14.46
N PRO A 170 20.72 51.55 -15.61
CA PRO A 170 21.54 51.08 -16.73
C PRO A 170 22.09 52.23 -17.60
N LYS A 171 23.15 51.90 -18.37
CA LYS A 171 23.55 52.58 -19.61
C LYS A 171 23.92 51.53 -20.66
N GLN A 172 23.59 51.81 -21.92
CA GLN A 172 24.03 51.04 -23.09
C GLN A 172 25.47 51.41 -23.48
N PHE A 173 26.19 50.51 -24.17
CA PHE A 173 26.85 50.78 -25.46
C PHE A 173 27.34 49.47 -26.12
N ASP A 174 27.92 49.57 -27.32
CA ASP A 174 28.07 48.51 -28.32
C ASP A 174 29.39 47.70 -28.31
N ARG A 175 29.44 46.72 -29.23
CA ARG A 175 30.49 45.81 -29.73
C ARG A 175 31.87 46.49 -30.04
N PRO A 176 32.96 45.77 -30.46
CA PRO A 176 33.26 44.30 -30.52
C PRO A 176 34.71 43.85 -30.06
N VAL A 177 34.94 42.52 -29.98
CA VAL A 177 36.06 41.63 -30.50
C VAL A 177 37.37 42.32 -31.04
N PRO A 178 38.65 41.79 -30.91
CA PRO A 178 39.17 40.39 -30.79
C PRO A 178 40.44 40.09 -29.89
N ASN A 179 40.95 38.83 -29.99
CA ASN A 179 42.33 38.29 -29.72
C ASN A 179 42.80 38.08 -28.25
N ARG A 180 43.51 37.01 -27.84
CA ARG A 180 44.33 35.88 -28.41
C ARG A 180 45.86 36.06 -28.31
N LEU A 181 46.49 35.31 -27.39
CA LEU A 181 47.90 34.87 -27.22
C LEU A 181 47.83 33.78 -26.11
N ASP A 182 48.43 32.57 -26.13
CA ASP A 182 49.81 32.08 -26.43
C ASP A 182 50.88 32.61 -25.45
N CYS A 183 51.83 31.80 -24.91
CA CYS A 183 51.98 30.34 -24.81
C CYS A 183 53.06 30.01 -23.72
N GLN A 184 53.63 28.78 -23.70
CA GLN A 184 54.84 28.34 -22.95
C GLN A 184 54.72 28.15 -21.39
N ASP A 185 55.44 27.24 -20.72
CA ASP A 185 56.24 26.09 -21.20
C ASP A 185 56.46 24.97 -20.12
N LEU A 186 56.52 23.72 -20.62
CA LEU A 186 57.41 22.57 -20.29
C LEU A 186 57.67 22.00 -18.87
N ALA A 187 57.93 20.67 -18.88
CA ALA A 187 58.84 19.89 -18.02
C ALA A 187 58.46 19.60 -16.54
N ASP A 188 58.75 18.42 -15.95
CA ASP A 188 59.04 17.09 -16.54
C ASP A 188 58.79 15.94 -15.53
N PHE A 189 58.94 14.67 -15.97
CA PHE A 189 58.70 13.46 -15.18
C PHE A 189 59.93 12.95 -14.40
N THR A 190 59.69 12.27 -13.25
CA THR A 190 60.43 11.11 -12.65
C THR A 190 60.33 11.11 -11.10
N CYS A 191 60.65 10.03 -10.36
CA CYS A 191 60.26 8.60 -10.40
C CYS A 191 60.90 7.90 -9.17
N ARG A 192 60.55 6.63 -8.89
CA ARG A 192 61.08 5.73 -7.83
C ARG A 192 60.61 6.00 -6.37
N ASP A 193 60.57 5.01 -5.48
CA ASP A 193 61.10 3.62 -5.58
C ASP A 193 60.13 2.50 -5.09
N TRP A 194 60.61 1.24 -5.24
CA TRP A 194 59.88 -0.04 -5.17
C TRP A 194 59.83 -0.73 -3.77
N MET A 195 59.06 -1.84 -3.65
CA MET A 195 59.55 -3.21 -3.29
C MET A 195 58.38 -4.22 -3.07
N ASP A 196 58.38 -5.32 -3.84
CA ASP A 196 57.96 -6.75 -3.64
C ASP A 196 56.85 -7.17 -2.63
N GLY A 197 56.11 -8.28 -2.76
CA GLY A 197 56.10 -9.44 -3.70
C GLY A 197 55.73 -10.77 -2.95
N SER A 198 55.38 -11.93 -3.53
CA SER A 198 55.00 -12.33 -4.91
C SER A 198 54.62 -13.85 -4.99
N TRP A 199 54.09 -14.32 -6.15
CA TRP A 199 53.89 -15.74 -6.61
C TRP A 199 52.73 -16.58 -5.99
N CYS A 200 52.14 -17.60 -6.67
CA CYS A 200 52.55 -18.39 -7.86
C CYS A 200 51.53 -18.42 -9.04
N ASP A 201 51.97 -18.98 -10.19
CA ASP A 201 51.30 -19.08 -11.53
C ASP A 201 51.39 -20.53 -12.07
N MET A 202 50.40 -20.99 -12.87
CA MET A 202 50.64 -21.96 -13.97
C MET A 202 49.53 -22.01 -15.05
N ARG A 203 49.67 -21.10 -16.03
CA ARG A 203 49.43 -21.16 -17.51
C ARG A 203 48.94 -22.45 -18.19
N ASP A 204 48.33 -22.28 -19.38
CA ASP A 204 49.01 -22.69 -20.64
C ASP A 204 48.59 -21.85 -21.89
N TRP A 205 49.25 -22.09 -23.04
CA TRP A 205 49.27 -21.29 -24.31
C TRP A 205 48.11 -21.58 -25.32
N GLU A 206 47.94 -20.99 -26.53
CA GLU A 206 48.76 -20.15 -27.46
C GLU A 206 47.83 -19.33 -28.43
N GLY A 207 48.31 -18.42 -29.33
CA GLY A 207 47.41 -17.94 -30.45
C GLY A 207 47.60 -16.63 -31.27
N ALA A 208 48.68 -15.86 -31.17
CA ALA A 208 49.17 -14.74 -32.06
C ALA A 208 48.24 -13.91 -33.03
N GLY A 209 48.38 -12.57 -33.02
CA GLY A 209 47.95 -11.64 -34.11
C GLY A 209 48.14 -10.14 -33.76
N CYS A 210 48.65 -9.29 -34.67
CA CYS A 210 49.29 -8.00 -34.29
C CYS A 210 48.71 -6.68 -34.89
N ASP A 211 48.96 -5.60 -34.13
CA ASP A 211 49.32 -4.21 -34.51
C ASP A 211 48.30 -3.10 -34.95
N ARG A 212 48.05 -2.21 -33.98
CA ARG A 212 48.34 -0.75 -33.91
C ARG A 212 47.85 0.29 -34.97
N ASN A 213 47.22 1.32 -34.40
CA ASN A 213 47.39 2.79 -34.60
C ASN A 213 47.30 3.43 -36.00
N ALA A 214 46.36 4.38 -36.13
CA ALA A 214 46.62 5.73 -36.66
C ALA A 214 45.57 6.74 -36.12
N GLU A 215 45.95 8.00 -35.96
CA GLU A 215 45.05 9.12 -35.65
C GLU A 215 44.57 9.79 -36.94
N CYS A 216 43.37 10.41 -36.95
CA CYS A 216 43.26 11.86 -37.16
C CYS A 216 41.83 12.42 -37.18
N GLN A 217 41.79 13.71 -36.88
CA GLN A 217 40.67 14.64 -36.75
C GLN A 217 39.78 14.75 -38.00
N GLY A 218 38.48 15.04 -37.80
CA GLY A 218 37.55 15.47 -38.83
C GLY A 218 36.39 16.27 -38.21
N SER A 219 36.31 17.57 -38.50
CA SER A 219 35.45 18.53 -37.81
C SER A 219 34.32 19.08 -38.69
N GLY A 220 33.21 19.48 -38.06
CA GLY A 220 32.33 20.55 -38.57
C GLY A 220 31.05 20.10 -39.29
N GLU A 221 29.91 20.50 -38.71
CA GLU A 221 28.98 21.52 -39.25
C GLU A 221 28.87 21.66 -40.80
N ASP A 222 27.68 21.84 -41.41
CA ASP A 222 26.52 22.54 -40.84
C ASP A 222 25.14 22.28 -41.50
N LEU A 223 24.09 22.74 -40.80
CA LEU A 223 22.73 23.18 -41.22
C LEU A 223 21.99 22.57 -42.45
N ALA A 224 20.95 21.79 -42.12
CA ALA A 224 19.51 22.12 -42.30
C ALA A 224 18.83 22.34 -43.69
N GLN A 225 17.63 21.73 -43.79
CA GLN A 225 16.41 22.18 -44.51
C GLN A 225 16.47 22.53 -46.02
N CYS A 226 15.93 21.64 -46.88
CA CYS A 226 14.53 21.79 -47.39
C CYS A 226 14.07 20.71 -48.39
N CYS A 227 12.75 20.62 -48.54
CA CYS A 227 11.97 20.15 -49.71
C CYS A 227 12.30 18.82 -50.44
N MET A 228 11.49 17.81 -50.10
CA MET A 228 10.77 16.88 -51.01
C MET A 228 11.24 16.67 -52.47
N SER A 229 11.47 15.39 -52.81
CA SER A 229 11.24 14.76 -54.14
C SER A 229 12.20 15.14 -55.30
N ARG A 230 12.35 14.37 -56.38
CA ARG A 230 11.58 13.18 -56.81
C ARG A 230 12.37 12.20 -57.70
N ASP A 231 12.06 10.91 -57.52
CA ASP A 231 12.21 9.73 -58.39
C ASP A 231 12.86 9.86 -59.78
N GLY A 232 13.89 9.02 -60.03
CA GLY A 232 14.42 8.72 -61.37
C GLY A 232 14.08 7.30 -61.82
N LEU A 233 13.00 7.11 -62.59
CA LEU A 233 12.61 5.85 -63.22
C LEU A 233 13.06 5.77 -64.69
N PRO A 234 13.56 4.61 -65.18
CA PRO A 234 13.67 4.36 -66.61
C PRO A 234 12.36 3.84 -67.25
N GLN A 235 11.66 4.75 -67.94
CA GLN A 235 10.80 4.51 -69.13
C GLN A 235 9.43 3.78 -68.96
N GLY A 236 8.39 4.26 -69.69
CA GLY A 236 7.04 3.67 -69.69
C GLY A 236 6.00 4.23 -70.69
N LEU A 237 5.82 5.57 -70.75
CA LEU A 237 5.03 6.34 -71.75
C LEU A 237 3.47 6.22 -71.82
N VAL A 238 2.83 7.36 -72.19
CA VAL A 238 1.45 7.59 -72.74
C VAL A 238 0.22 7.82 -71.80
N ASP A 239 -0.03 9.11 -71.51
CA ASP A 239 -1.28 9.93 -71.65
C ASP A 239 -2.68 9.61 -71.03
N ARG A 240 -3.18 10.65 -70.31
CA ARG A 240 -4.50 11.37 -70.41
C ARG A 240 -5.88 10.76 -70.09
N THR A 241 -6.35 11.09 -68.87
CA THR A 241 -7.50 12.01 -68.56
C THR A 241 -8.84 12.02 -69.35
N TYR A 242 -9.92 11.97 -68.55
CA TYR A 242 -11.22 12.72 -68.62
C TYR A 242 -12.40 12.24 -69.50
N ASN A 243 -13.61 12.43 -68.92
CA ASN A 243 -14.96 12.55 -69.50
C ASN A 243 -15.73 11.33 -70.10
N SER A 244 -16.66 10.81 -69.28
CA SER A 244 -18.13 10.86 -69.53
C SER A 244 -18.77 9.92 -70.61
N PRO A 245 -20.10 9.68 -70.57
CA PRO A 245 -20.70 8.38 -70.98
C PRO A 245 -21.32 8.36 -72.38
N PRO A 246 -21.81 7.19 -72.84
CA PRO A 246 -23.27 7.08 -72.95
C PRO A 246 -23.91 5.76 -72.47
N ARG A 247 -25.22 5.87 -72.20
CA ARG A 247 -26.15 4.84 -71.71
C ARG A 247 -26.58 3.85 -72.81
N ARG A 248 -26.83 2.57 -72.43
CA ARG A 248 -28.13 1.84 -72.53
C ARG A 248 -27.93 0.31 -72.69
N GLY A 249 -28.82 -0.47 -72.06
CA GLY A 249 -28.91 -1.93 -72.22
C GLY A 249 -29.53 -2.59 -70.98
N HIS A 250 -30.86 -2.72 -70.94
CA HIS A 250 -31.55 -3.36 -69.82
C HIS A 250 -31.55 -4.88 -69.95
N HIS A 251 -31.46 -5.59 -68.82
CA HIS A 251 -32.52 -6.47 -68.25
C HIS A 251 -31.94 -7.22 -67.04
N THR A 252 -32.15 -6.80 -65.78
CA THR A 252 -33.36 -6.94 -64.93
C THR A 252 -33.64 -8.36 -64.42
N PHE A 253 -33.22 -8.62 -63.16
CA PHE A 253 -33.83 -9.52 -62.16
C PHE A 253 -33.92 -11.04 -62.50
N ASP A 254 -34.02 -11.96 -61.52
CA ASP A 254 -34.25 -11.79 -60.08
C ASP A 254 -33.48 -12.82 -59.20
N LEU A 255 -33.60 -12.64 -57.87
CA LEU A 255 -33.17 -13.51 -56.78
C LEU A 255 -33.34 -15.01 -57.06
N HIS A 256 -32.26 -15.78 -56.93
CA HIS A 256 -32.08 -16.81 -55.88
C HIS A 256 -30.62 -17.32 -55.88
N ARG A 257 -30.15 -17.86 -54.74
CA ARG A 257 -28.80 -18.45 -54.51
C ARG A 257 -27.59 -17.48 -54.44
N ALA A 258 -27.60 -16.56 -53.47
CA ALA A 258 -26.38 -15.81 -53.08
C ALA A 258 -26.18 -15.62 -51.55
N CYS A 259 -26.97 -16.29 -50.70
CA CYS A 259 -26.99 -16.06 -49.23
C CYS A 259 -26.30 -17.15 -48.39
N ALA A 260 -25.41 -17.98 -48.99
CA ALA A 260 -24.84 -19.17 -48.34
C ALA A 260 -23.35 -19.06 -47.95
N LEU A 261 -22.63 -18.01 -48.38
CA LEU A 261 -21.18 -17.85 -48.15
C LEU A 261 -20.79 -16.45 -47.65
N LEU A 262 -21.70 -15.81 -46.89
CA LEU A 262 -21.42 -14.58 -46.14
C LEU A 262 -21.81 -14.69 -44.64
N ILE A 263 -21.97 -15.93 -44.15
CA ILE A 263 -22.26 -16.27 -42.75
C ILE A 263 -21.21 -17.28 -42.25
N ALA A 264 -19.93 -16.87 -42.31
CA ALA A 264 -18.80 -17.72 -41.90
C ALA A 264 -17.59 -16.95 -41.31
N GLY A 265 -17.57 -15.61 -41.37
CA GLY A 265 -16.43 -14.78 -40.92
C GLY A 265 -16.80 -13.63 -39.98
N LEU A 266 -18.03 -13.59 -39.45
CA LEU A 266 -18.57 -12.44 -38.73
C LEU A 266 -19.52 -12.87 -37.59
N LEU A 267 -19.12 -13.90 -36.83
CA LEU A 267 -19.89 -14.44 -35.70
C LEU A 267 -18.99 -15.09 -34.62
N LEU A 268 -17.80 -14.51 -34.39
CA LEU A 268 -16.77 -15.06 -33.49
C LEU A 268 -16.04 -14.01 -32.64
N SER A 269 -16.64 -12.83 -32.43
CA SER A 269 -16.01 -11.68 -31.77
C SER A 269 -16.91 -10.90 -30.79
N VAL A 270 -18.11 -11.40 -30.45
CA VAL A 270 -19.01 -10.78 -29.46
C VAL A 270 -19.71 -11.83 -28.59
N LEU A 271 -19.03 -12.30 -27.54
CA LEU A 271 -19.64 -12.89 -26.35
C LEU A 271 -18.82 -12.47 -25.11
N PRO A 272 -19.45 -12.08 -23.99
CA PRO A 272 -18.74 -11.75 -22.78
C PRO A 272 -18.16 -13.01 -22.13
N GLN A 273 -16.95 -12.90 -21.57
CA GLN A 273 -16.40 -13.93 -20.69
C GLN A 273 -17.16 -13.88 -19.35
N TYR A 274 -18.22 -14.67 -19.24
CA TYR A 274 -18.88 -14.92 -17.96
C TYR A 274 -17.89 -15.55 -16.99
N ALA A 275 -17.63 -14.87 -15.87
CA ALA A 275 -16.79 -15.38 -14.80
C ALA A 275 -17.44 -16.63 -14.19
N ALA A 276 -16.91 -17.81 -14.54
CA ALA A 276 -17.38 -19.09 -14.03
C ALA A 276 -16.90 -19.30 -12.59
N ALA A 277 -17.61 -18.71 -11.62
CA ALA A 277 -17.45 -19.04 -10.21
C ALA A 277 -17.71 -20.55 -10.02
N ARG A 278 -16.64 -21.33 -9.84
CA ARG A 278 -16.73 -22.70 -9.34
C ARG A 278 -16.54 -22.65 -7.83
N ALA A 279 -17.56 -23.05 -7.09
CA ALA A 279 -17.52 -23.12 -5.63
C ALA A 279 -16.33 -23.96 -5.18
N ILE A 280 -15.59 -23.45 -4.19
CA ILE A 280 -14.67 -24.25 -3.38
C ILE A 280 -15.54 -25.27 -2.63
N LYS A 281 -15.07 -26.52 -2.52
CA LYS A 281 -15.79 -27.57 -1.82
C LYS A 281 -14.92 -28.13 -0.70
N GLU A 282 -15.23 -27.72 0.53
CA GLU A 282 -14.68 -28.34 1.73
C GLU A 282 -15.24 -29.77 1.95
N PRO A 283 -14.78 -30.51 2.98
CA PRO A 283 -13.41 -30.99 3.05
C PRO A 283 -13.38 -32.53 3.16
N GLY A 284 -12.21 -33.12 2.91
CA GLY A 284 -11.96 -34.52 3.28
C GLY A 284 -12.49 -35.58 2.29
N THR A 285 -11.81 -35.75 1.15
CA THR A 285 -11.26 -37.07 0.75
C THR A 285 -10.34 -36.97 -0.47
N ALA A 286 -9.12 -37.51 -0.35
CA ALA A 286 -8.29 -38.01 -1.44
C ALA A 286 -8.19 -37.18 -2.75
N ALA A 287 -7.83 -35.90 -2.65
CA ALA A 287 -7.08 -35.21 -3.70
C ALA A 287 -5.62 -35.05 -3.23
N ASN A 288 -4.65 -35.29 -4.11
CA ASN A 288 -3.23 -35.41 -3.74
C ASN A 288 -2.58 -34.07 -3.39
N ALA A 289 -2.88 -33.53 -2.22
CA ALA A 289 -1.94 -32.69 -1.51
C ALA A 289 -0.70 -33.53 -1.16
N LEU A 290 0.48 -33.12 -1.63
CA LEU A 290 1.73 -33.51 -1.01
C LEU A 290 1.73 -32.90 0.40
N ALA A 291 1.30 -33.67 1.40
CA ALA A 291 1.48 -33.29 2.79
C ALA A 291 2.98 -33.05 3.01
N THR A 292 3.36 -31.81 3.35
CA THR A 292 4.75 -31.36 3.44
C THR A 292 5.47 -32.12 4.55
N ALA A 293 6.13 -33.21 4.17
CA ALA A 293 6.57 -34.23 5.11
C ALA A 293 7.56 -33.64 6.12
N GLY A 294 7.10 -33.49 7.36
CA GLY A 294 7.87 -32.91 8.46
C GLY A 294 7.65 -31.42 8.75
N ARG A 295 6.98 -30.65 7.88
CA ARG A 295 6.66 -29.22 8.08
C ARG A 295 5.17 -28.94 8.13
N GLU A 296 4.79 -28.17 9.14
CA GLU A 296 3.48 -27.49 9.27
C GLU A 296 3.73 -25.98 9.32
N ARG A 297 3.00 -25.18 8.52
CA ARG A 297 2.83 -23.72 8.74
C ARG A 297 1.33 -23.48 8.91
N ILE A 298 0.93 -23.29 10.15
CA ILE A 298 -0.48 -23.27 10.58
C ILE A 298 -0.89 -21.82 10.79
N ASP A 299 -2.04 -21.42 10.23
CA ASP A 299 -2.67 -20.15 10.57
C ASP A 299 -2.93 -20.12 12.10
N PHE A 300 -2.40 -19.11 12.77
CA PHE A 300 -2.51 -18.95 14.21
C PHE A 300 -3.33 -17.70 14.60
N ASN A 301 -4.10 -17.14 13.66
CA ASN A 301 -4.89 -15.93 13.80
C ASN A 301 -6.14 -16.09 14.68
N ALA A 302 -6.78 -17.26 14.70
CA ALA A 302 -8.08 -17.42 15.37
C ALA A 302 -7.99 -17.47 16.91
N ASN A 303 -9.06 -17.08 17.61
CA ASN A 303 -9.24 -17.24 19.07
C ASN A 303 -8.15 -16.61 19.96
N TRP A 304 -7.92 -15.31 19.82
CA TRP A 304 -7.12 -14.51 20.77
C TRP A 304 -8.00 -13.75 21.77
N ARG A 305 -7.39 -13.40 22.89
CA ARG A 305 -7.91 -12.45 23.90
C ARG A 305 -7.13 -11.15 23.81
N PHE A 306 -7.81 -10.00 23.88
CA PHE A 306 -7.21 -8.68 23.74
C PHE A 306 -7.66 -7.70 24.82
N SER A 307 -6.72 -6.88 25.31
CA SER A 307 -7.01 -5.72 26.14
C SER A 307 -6.09 -4.55 25.80
N ARG A 308 -6.59 -3.32 25.96
CA ARG A 308 -5.90 -2.07 25.63
C ARG A 308 -5.87 -1.13 26.82
N PHE A 309 -4.71 -0.50 27.03
CA PHE A 309 -4.45 0.46 28.08
C PHE A 309 -3.98 1.78 27.46
N THR A 310 -4.59 2.91 27.84
CA THR A 310 -4.20 4.26 27.36
C THR A 310 -3.04 4.86 28.13
N THR A 311 -2.77 4.34 29.33
CA THR A 311 -1.55 4.55 30.12
C THR A 311 -0.75 3.24 30.19
N ASN A 312 0.51 3.30 30.61
CA ASN A 312 1.35 2.11 30.74
C ASN A 312 0.97 1.33 32.02
N PRO A 313 0.49 0.07 31.92
CA PRO A 313 0.01 -0.72 33.07
C PRO A 313 1.10 -1.60 33.69
N ASP A 314 2.23 -1.78 33.00
CA ASP A 314 3.20 -2.85 33.24
C ASP A 314 4.62 -2.35 33.57
N SER A 315 4.86 -1.04 33.44
CA SER A 315 6.18 -0.39 33.57
C SER A 315 7.25 -0.92 32.61
N LEU A 316 6.86 -1.60 31.54
CA LEU A 316 7.78 -2.04 30.48
C LEU A 316 7.93 -0.95 29.42
N SER A 317 9.02 -1.02 28.65
CA SER A 317 9.32 -0.14 27.53
C SER A 317 10.36 -0.82 26.63
N TYR A 318 10.61 -0.28 25.43
CA TYR A 318 11.73 -0.74 24.62
C TYR A 318 13.07 -0.68 25.39
N SER A 319 13.34 0.39 26.15
CA SER A 319 14.60 0.53 26.89
C SER A 319 14.80 -0.51 28.01
N VAL A 320 13.71 -1.02 28.61
CA VAL A 320 13.74 -2.13 29.58
C VAL A 320 13.91 -3.49 28.88
N LEU A 321 13.26 -3.68 27.73
CA LEU A 321 13.20 -4.97 27.03
C LEU A 321 14.38 -5.20 26.05
N LYS A 322 15.01 -4.14 25.55
CA LYS A 322 16.04 -4.10 24.49
C LYS A 322 17.03 -5.27 24.54
N ASN A 323 17.75 -5.43 25.66
CA ASN A 323 18.81 -6.43 25.77
C ASN A 323 18.31 -7.89 25.73
N TRP A 324 17.02 -8.12 26.01
CA TRP A 324 16.38 -9.45 25.92
C TRP A 324 15.76 -9.71 24.54
N ILE A 325 15.36 -8.64 23.83
CA ILE A 325 14.76 -8.70 22.49
C ILE A 325 15.83 -8.75 21.40
N LEU A 326 16.91 -7.98 21.50
CA LEU A 326 17.99 -7.91 20.50
C LEU A 326 18.58 -9.27 20.06
N PRO A 327 18.74 -10.29 20.92
CA PRO A 327 19.18 -11.62 20.47
C PRO A 327 18.30 -12.25 19.38
N SER A 328 17.05 -11.81 19.21
CA SER A 328 16.15 -12.24 18.11
C SER A 328 16.67 -11.79 16.73
N SER A 329 17.42 -10.68 16.66
CA SER A 329 17.96 -10.15 15.40
C SER A 329 19.26 -10.83 14.95
N ASN A 330 19.84 -11.73 15.77
CA ASN A 330 21.15 -12.36 15.52
C ASN A 330 21.26 -13.13 14.19
N GLY A 331 20.15 -13.60 13.61
CA GLY A 331 20.13 -14.21 12.27
C GLY A 331 20.42 -13.23 11.13
N PHE A 332 20.29 -11.93 11.40
CA PHE A 332 20.30 -10.80 10.45
C PHE A 332 21.39 -9.76 10.79
N LEU A 333 22.51 -10.19 11.36
CA LEU A 333 23.68 -9.36 11.66
C LEU A 333 24.94 -10.03 11.12
N ASN A 334 25.80 -9.31 10.41
CA ASN A 334 27.10 -9.87 10.00
C ASN A 334 28.21 -9.65 11.04
N GLY A 335 28.03 -8.68 11.95
CA GLY A 335 28.98 -8.36 13.03
C GLY A 335 28.68 -9.06 14.37
N THR A 336 29.02 -8.36 15.46
CA THR A 336 28.83 -8.79 16.85
C THR A 336 27.38 -9.23 17.13
N LYS A 337 27.21 -10.44 17.67
CA LYS A 337 25.92 -10.99 18.08
C LYS A 337 25.54 -10.52 19.49
N TYR A 338 24.27 -10.23 19.72
CA TYR A 338 23.75 -9.89 21.05
C TYR A 338 23.55 -11.15 21.89
N GLN A 339 24.03 -11.12 23.13
CA GLN A 339 23.83 -12.19 24.11
C GLN A 339 22.68 -11.86 25.04
N ARG A 340 21.86 -12.86 25.37
CA ARG A 340 20.76 -12.72 26.32
C ARG A 340 21.32 -12.53 27.74
N PRO A 341 20.83 -11.57 28.55
CA PRO A 341 21.26 -11.41 29.93
C PRO A 341 20.94 -12.65 30.78
N SER A 342 21.69 -12.84 31.87
CA SER A 342 21.39 -13.83 32.89
C SER A 342 20.40 -13.29 33.93
N GLY A 343 19.71 -14.19 34.64
CA GLY A 343 18.72 -13.86 35.66
C GLY A 343 17.28 -13.86 35.15
N THR A 344 16.39 -13.19 35.89
CA THR A 344 14.95 -13.16 35.60
C THR A 344 14.64 -12.19 34.44
N PRO A 345 13.92 -12.61 33.39
CA PRO A 345 13.53 -11.71 32.31
C PRO A 345 12.53 -10.64 32.79
N PRO A 346 12.58 -9.41 32.23
CA PRO A 346 11.59 -8.37 32.51
C PRO A 346 10.18 -8.80 32.09
N GLY A 347 9.17 -8.24 32.76
CA GLY A 347 7.77 -8.55 32.54
C GLY A 347 7.27 -9.84 33.20
N SER A 348 8.15 -10.68 33.76
CA SER A 348 7.75 -11.93 34.44
C SER A 348 6.88 -11.72 35.71
N ASN A 349 6.75 -10.48 36.18
CA ASN A 349 5.87 -10.05 37.26
C ASN A 349 4.49 -9.54 36.79
N VAL A 350 4.34 -9.26 35.48
CA VAL A 350 3.07 -8.80 34.89
C VAL A 350 2.06 -9.94 34.96
N GLN A 351 0.83 -9.63 35.38
CA GLN A 351 -0.21 -10.67 35.52
C GLN A 351 -0.58 -11.29 34.16
N TYR A 352 -0.59 -10.48 33.10
CA TYR A 352 -0.97 -10.89 31.75
C TYR A 352 -0.05 -11.93 31.10
N VAL A 353 1.15 -12.19 31.64
CA VAL A 353 2.04 -13.26 31.15
C VAL A 353 1.89 -14.57 31.96
N LYS A 354 1.00 -14.61 32.94
CA LYS A 354 0.78 -15.78 33.81
C LYS A 354 -0.19 -16.78 33.22
N ASN A 355 -0.04 -18.05 33.61
CA ASN A 355 -0.88 -19.17 33.16
C ASN A 355 -2.23 -19.21 33.90
N ASP A 356 -2.26 -18.67 35.12
CA ASP A 356 -3.40 -18.60 36.04
C ASP A 356 -4.14 -17.24 36.00
N PHE A 357 -3.80 -16.36 35.04
CA PHE A 357 -4.51 -15.10 34.83
C PHE A 357 -5.82 -15.33 34.06
N ASP A 358 -6.94 -14.91 34.66
CA ASP A 358 -8.27 -14.93 34.03
C ASP A 358 -8.43 -13.80 33.01
N ASP A 359 -8.42 -14.15 31.73
CA ASP A 359 -8.67 -13.26 30.60
C ASP A 359 -10.10 -13.40 30.01
N ASN A 360 -11.04 -14.02 30.71
CA ASN A 360 -12.43 -14.14 30.22
C ASN A 360 -13.12 -12.79 30.03
N THR A 361 -12.66 -11.75 30.73
CA THR A 361 -13.10 -10.35 30.60
C THR A 361 -12.47 -9.60 29.43
N TRP A 362 -11.48 -10.17 28.73
CA TRP A 362 -10.81 -9.56 27.59
C TRP A 362 -11.58 -9.83 26.29
N GLU A 363 -11.46 -8.90 25.32
CA GLU A 363 -12.12 -9.01 24.02
C GLU A 363 -11.66 -10.29 23.31
N ALA A 364 -12.60 -11.20 23.01
CA ALA A 364 -12.33 -12.34 22.16
C ALA A 364 -12.37 -11.89 20.69
N LEU A 365 -11.29 -12.15 19.96
CA LEU A 365 -11.15 -11.75 18.56
C LEU A 365 -10.25 -12.71 17.77
N ASP A 366 -10.34 -12.60 16.45
CA ASP A 366 -9.41 -13.20 15.51
C ASP A 366 -8.50 -12.09 14.94
N LEU A 367 -7.27 -12.48 14.57
CA LEU A 367 -6.34 -11.65 13.82
C LEU A 367 -6.62 -11.78 12.30
N PRO A 368 -6.06 -10.91 11.44
CA PRO A 368 -5.36 -9.66 11.75
C PRO A 368 -6.26 -8.63 12.46
N HIS A 369 -5.72 -7.91 13.44
CA HIS A 369 -6.45 -6.94 14.26
C HIS A 369 -5.77 -5.57 14.34
N ASP A 370 -6.51 -4.53 13.96
CA ASP A 370 -6.23 -3.13 14.24
C ASP A 370 -7.26 -2.62 15.27
N TRP A 371 -6.82 -2.27 16.48
CA TRP A 371 -7.70 -1.78 17.54
C TRP A 371 -8.16 -0.34 17.31
N ALA A 372 -7.40 0.45 16.55
CA ALA A 372 -7.60 1.89 16.47
C ALA A 372 -8.77 2.25 15.56
N ILE A 373 -8.99 1.45 14.52
CA ILE A 373 -10.06 1.64 13.53
C ILE A 373 -11.49 1.54 14.12
N LYS A 374 -11.64 0.92 15.30
CA LYS A 374 -12.91 0.82 16.05
C LYS A 374 -13.29 2.10 16.80
N GLY A 375 -12.33 3.01 17.02
CA GLY A 375 -12.49 4.13 17.95
C GLY A 375 -13.10 5.39 17.32
N PRO A 376 -13.65 6.30 18.14
CA PRO A 376 -13.99 7.64 17.68
C PRO A 376 -12.73 8.41 17.25
N PHE A 377 -12.86 9.16 16.16
CA PHE A 377 -11.85 10.13 15.75
C PHE A 377 -11.70 11.27 16.78
N ASN A 378 -10.60 12.02 16.65
CA ASN A 378 -10.15 13.05 17.60
C ASN A 378 -9.70 12.47 18.95
N ALA A 379 -9.05 11.30 18.89
CA ALA A 379 -8.42 10.66 20.03
C ALA A 379 -7.37 11.60 20.70
N PRO A 380 -7.36 11.72 22.05
CA PRO A 380 -6.46 12.62 22.75
C PRO A 380 -4.97 12.37 22.43
N GLY A 381 -4.28 13.42 22.00
CA GLY A 381 -2.86 13.38 21.62
C GLY A 381 -2.56 12.89 20.20
N ILE A 382 -3.57 12.51 19.42
CA ILE A 382 -3.40 12.08 18.02
C ILE A 382 -3.68 13.27 17.09
N ASN A 383 -2.71 13.60 16.25
CA ASN A 383 -2.79 14.70 15.29
C ASN A 383 -3.51 14.30 13.98
N GLY A 384 -3.64 15.25 13.05
CA GLY A 384 -4.17 14.99 11.71
C GLY A 384 -3.36 13.93 10.95
N GLY A 385 -2.03 14.05 10.98
CA GLY A 385 -1.09 13.11 10.34
C GLY A 385 -1.36 11.64 10.69
N MET A 386 -1.47 11.32 11.98
CA MET A 386 -1.76 9.97 12.47
C MET A 386 -3.24 9.55 12.37
N GLY A 387 -4.07 10.25 11.57
CA GLY A 387 -5.44 9.84 11.26
C GLY A 387 -6.49 10.15 12.33
N ARG A 388 -6.12 10.84 13.42
CA ARG A 388 -7.00 11.20 14.56
C ARG A 388 -7.68 10.03 15.28
N LEU A 389 -7.43 8.77 14.90
CA LEU A 389 -7.93 7.55 15.53
C LEU A 389 -7.04 7.15 16.73
N PRO A 390 -7.56 6.41 17.73
CA PRO A 390 -6.83 6.09 18.96
C PRO A 390 -5.78 4.97 18.79
N SER A 391 -4.77 5.25 17.96
CA SER A 391 -3.64 4.37 17.63
C SER A 391 -2.57 4.28 18.72
N ASN A 392 -2.59 5.17 19.72
CA ASN A 392 -1.67 5.14 20.86
C ASN A 392 -2.05 4.15 21.97
N GLY A 393 -1.12 3.94 22.89
CA GLY A 393 -1.29 3.14 24.10
C GLY A 393 -0.61 1.78 24.00
N ILE A 394 -0.92 0.90 24.96
CA ILE A 394 -0.36 -0.45 25.05
C ILE A 394 -1.47 -1.47 24.82
N GLY A 395 -1.23 -2.39 23.90
CA GLY A 395 -2.12 -3.51 23.61
C GLY A 395 -1.49 -4.81 24.09
N TRP A 396 -2.25 -5.60 24.83
CA TRP A 396 -1.87 -6.97 25.20
C TRP A 396 -2.80 -7.97 24.52
N TYR A 397 -2.19 -8.98 23.89
CA TYR A 397 -2.85 -10.11 23.27
C TYR A 397 -2.45 -11.39 24.00
N ARG A 398 -3.38 -12.31 24.21
CA ARG A 398 -3.16 -13.61 24.88
C ARG A 398 -3.82 -14.74 24.10
N LYS A 399 -3.17 -15.91 24.06
CA LYS A 399 -3.72 -17.13 23.46
C LYS A 399 -3.06 -18.38 24.06
N THR A 400 -3.86 -19.43 24.24
CA THR A 400 -3.37 -20.75 24.66
C THR A 400 -2.90 -21.55 23.44
N LEU A 401 -1.72 -22.17 23.55
CA LEU A 401 -1.18 -23.12 22.61
C LEU A 401 -1.09 -24.50 23.28
N THR A 402 -2.04 -25.37 22.98
CA THR A 402 -2.00 -26.78 23.38
C THR A 402 -1.07 -27.56 22.45
N LEU A 403 -0.10 -28.28 23.00
CA LEU A 403 0.84 -29.13 22.25
C LEU A 403 0.74 -30.60 22.68
N ALA A 404 0.76 -31.50 21.71
CA ALA A 404 0.92 -32.92 21.96
C ALA A 404 2.39 -33.26 22.24
N LYS A 405 2.65 -34.40 22.89
CA LYS A 405 4.02 -34.86 23.17
C LYS A 405 4.91 -34.92 21.92
N GLN A 406 4.34 -35.33 20.79
CA GLN A 406 5.00 -35.45 19.49
C GLN A 406 5.37 -34.08 18.88
N ASP A 407 4.72 -32.98 19.28
CA ASP A 407 5.11 -31.64 18.85
C ASP A 407 6.46 -31.24 19.46
N LEU A 408 6.79 -31.74 20.66
CA LEU A 408 8.05 -31.44 21.35
C LEU A 408 9.27 -32.15 20.76
N GLU A 409 9.06 -33.06 19.79
CA GLU A 409 10.12 -33.67 18.98
C GLU A 409 10.51 -32.76 17.78
N LYS A 410 9.75 -31.67 17.56
CA LYS A 410 9.95 -30.68 16.51
C LYS A 410 10.55 -29.39 17.05
N THR A 411 11.16 -28.60 16.17
CA THR A 411 11.40 -27.17 16.43
C THR A 411 10.11 -26.40 16.14
N ILE A 412 9.70 -25.53 17.05
CA ILE A 412 8.44 -24.79 17.00
C ILE A 412 8.75 -23.30 16.99
N PHE A 413 8.31 -22.60 15.94
CA PHE A 413 8.48 -21.17 15.76
C PHE A 413 7.13 -20.43 15.75
N LEU A 414 7.16 -19.18 16.19
CA LEU A 414 6.10 -18.20 15.96
C LEU A 414 6.59 -17.19 14.92
N ASP A 415 5.93 -17.16 13.76
CA ASP A 415 6.14 -16.12 12.73
C ASP A 415 5.04 -15.06 12.86
N ILE A 416 5.41 -13.78 12.82
CA ILE A 416 4.51 -12.64 12.83
C ILE A 416 4.87 -11.74 11.65
N ASP A 417 3.94 -11.57 10.70
CA ASP A 417 4.23 -10.87 9.44
C ASP A 417 4.23 -9.32 9.59
N GLY A 418 3.74 -8.82 10.73
CA GLY A 418 3.78 -7.41 11.14
C GLY A 418 2.89 -7.14 12.36
N ALA A 419 3.40 -6.36 13.30
CA ALA A 419 2.72 -6.04 14.56
C ALA A 419 3.09 -4.62 15.04
N MET A 420 2.12 -3.72 15.06
CA MET A 420 2.30 -2.27 15.22
C MET A 420 2.06 -1.84 16.68
N SER A 421 3.06 -1.50 17.47
CA SER A 421 4.52 -1.58 17.25
C SER A 421 5.24 -1.94 18.57
N TYR A 422 6.58 -1.88 18.61
CA TYR A 422 7.39 -2.17 19.81
C TYR A 422 7.08 -3.54 20.44
N SER A 423 6.99 -4.58 19.58
CA SER A 423 6.46 -5.88 19.98
C SER A 423 7.39 -6.67 20.90
N ALA A 424 6.80 -7.39 21.86
CA ALA A 424 7.47 -8.31 22.76
C ALA A 424 6.56 -9.52 23.08
N VAL A 425 7.15 -10.71 23.19
CA VAL A 425 6.42 -11.99 23.29
C VAL A 425 6.91 -12.79 24.49
N TRP A 426 5.98 -13.23 25.34
CA TRP A 426 6.22 -14.16 26.44
C TRP A 426 5.54 -15.50 26.17
N VAL A 427 6.17 -16.59 26.60
CA VAL A 427 5.59 -17.94 26.66
C VAL A 427 5.75 -18.46 28.08
N ASN A 428 4.67 -18.95 28.68
CA ASN A 428 4.64 -19.48 30.06
C ASN A 428 5.26 -18.52 31.11
N GLY A 429 5.12 -17.21 30.90
CA GLY A 429 5.69 -16.16 31.76
C GLY A 429 7.15 -15.77 31.46
N ILE A 430 7.80 -16.40 30.48
CA ILE A 430 9.20 -16.17 30.11
C ILE A 430 9.26 -15.33 28.81
N LEU A 431 10.01 -14.23 28.81
CA LEU A 431 10.21 -13.38 27.62
C LEU A 431 11.00 -14.15 26.56
N VAL A 432 10.36 -14.48 25.43
CA VAL A 432 10.97 -15.22 24.31
C VAL A 432 11.72 -14.28 23.39
N GLY A 433 11.20 -13.10 23.10
CA GLY A 433 11.83 -12.11 22.23
C GLY A 433 10.86 -11.04 21.77
N GLY A 434 11.07 -10.49 20.58
CA GLY A 434 10.20 -9.47 19.99
C GLY A 434 10.83 -8.80 18.76
N TRP A 435 10.14 -7.80 18.22
CA TRP A 435 10.63 -6.96 17.12
C TRP A 435 10.00 -5.58 17.17
N PRO A 436 10.77 -4.47 17.27
CA PRO A 436 10.18 -3.18 17.56
C PRO A 436 9.63 -2.43 16.34
N PHE A 437 10.24 -2.61 15.15
CA PHE A 437 9.78 -1.98 13.92
C PHE A 437 8.51 -2.66 13.42
N GLY A 438 7.36 -1.97 13.51
CA GLY A 438 6.05 -2.60 13.34
C GLY A 438 5.77 -3.17 11.95
N TYR A 439 6.50 -2.71 10.92
CA TYR A 439 6.26 -3.06 9.52
C TYR A 439 7.00 -4.31 9.02
N ASN A 440 7.91 -4.90 9.80
CA ASN A 440 8.70 -6.05 9.36
C ASN A 440 8.11 -7.38 9.83
N ALA A 441 8.42 -8.45 9.08
CA ALA A 441 8.11 -9.81 9.49
C ALA A 441 9.25 -10.40 10.32
N PHE A 442 8.92 -11.12 11.40
CA PHE A 442 9.90 -11.70 12.31
C PHE A 442 9.49 -13.09 12.81
N ARG A 443 10.49 -13.84 13.29
CA ARG A 443 10.37 -15.21 13.82
C ARG A 443 10.94 -15.29 15.22
N LEU A 444 10.28 -16.04 16.10
CA LEU A 444 10.78 -16.42 17.41
C LEU A 444 10.76 -17.94 17.59
N ASP A 445 11.85 -18.50 18.12
CA ASP A 445 11.91 -19.91 18.53
C ASP A 445 11.20 -20.10 19.88
N LEU A 446 10.12 -20.88 19.88
CA LEU A 446 9.35 -21.22 21.08
C LEU A 446 9.86 -22.50 21.74
N THR A 447 10.63 -23.33 21.04
CA THR A 447 11.04 -24.69 21.46
C THR A 447 11.63 -24.74 22.88
N PRO A 448 12.49 -23.80 23.33
CA PRO A 448 13.04 -23.81 24.69
C PRO A 448 12.05 -23.44 25.81
N TYR A 449 10.84 -23.00 25.47
CA TYR A 449 9.89 -22.36 26.41
C TYR A 449 8.53 -23.08 26.50
N VAL A 450 8.28 -24.05 25.62
CA VAL A 450 7.04 -24.82 25.55
C VAL A 450 7.16 -26.18 26.25
N LYS A 451 6.00 -26.77 26.55
CA LYS A 451 5.80 -28.06 27.26
C LYS A 451 4.58 -28.79 26.69
N GLU A 452 4.40 -30.04 27.11
CA GLU A 452 3.22 -30.85 26.80
C GLU A 452 1.96 -30.23 27.43
N GLY A 453 0.83 -30.31 26.72
CA GLY A 453 -0.42 -29.64 27.11
C GLY A 453 -0.39 -28.13 26.85
N ASP A 454 -1.04 -27.36 27.72
CA ASP A 454 -1.31 -25.94 27.47
C ASP A 454 -0.14 -25.00 27.78
N ASN A 455 0.19 -24.15 26.82
CA ASN A 455 1.21 -23.11 26.92
C ASN A 455 0.56 -21.73 26.77
N GLN A 456 0.80 -20.81 27.71
CA GLN A 456 0.28 -19.45 27.57
C GLN A 456 1.21 -18.61 26.70
N ILE A 457 0.71 -18.10 25.58
CA ILE A 457 1.36 -17.06 24.79
C ILE A 457 0.77 -15.71 25.20
N ALA A 458 1.63 -14.69 25.39
CA ALA A 458 1.24 -13.31 25.62
C ALA A 458 2.11 -12.37 24.79
N ILE A 459 1.50 -11.45 24.05
CA ILE A 459 2.17 -10.48 23.18
C ILE A 459 1.81 -9.06 23.63
N ARG A 460 2.81 -8.22 23.83
CA ARG A 460 2.65 -6.79 24.14
C ARG A 460 3.06 -5.95 22.94
N LEU A 461 2.27 -4.93 22.64
CA LEU A 461 2.57 -3.85 21.69
C LEU A 461 2.48 -2.50 22.40
N GLU A 462 3.24 -1.50 21.95
CA GLU A 462 3.27 -0.15 22.50
C GLU A 462 3.37 0.88 21.38
N ASN A 463 2.37 1.76 21.28
CA ASN A 463 2.35 2.86 20.32
C ASN A 463 2.41 4.21 21.05
N ALA A 464 3.50 4.95 20.85
CA ALA A 464 3.61 6.33 21.29
C ALA A 464 2.77 7.28 20.41
N VAL A 465 2.41 8.45 20.95
CA VAL A 465 1.88 9.58 20.16
C VAL A 465 3.01 10.20 19.32
N ASN A 466 2.68 10.83 18.18
CA ASN A 466 3.64 11.44 17.26
C ASN A 466 4.76 10.48 16.80
N SER A 467 4.36 9.26 16.40
CA SER A 467 5.24 8.15 15.99
C SER A 467 5.19 7.83 14.48
N SER A 468 4.31 8.48 13.73
CA SER A 468 4.14 8.32 12.29
C SER A 468 3.63 9.63 11.65
N ARG A 469 3.89 9.84 10.34
CA ARG A 469 3.29 10.94 9.55
C ARG A 469 1.89 10.61 9.01
N TRP A 470 1.65 9.34 8.69
CA TRP A 470 0.37 8.77 8.25
C TRP A 470 -0.26 7.92 9.37
N TYR A 471 -1.45 7.35 9.16
CA TYR A 471 -2.04 6.39 10.09
C TYR A 471 -1.26 5.06 10.12
N PRO A 472 -0.66 4.65 11.26
CA PRO A 472 0.09 3.40 11.32
C PRO A 472 -0.80 2.16 11.50
N GLY A 473 -2.06 2.34 11.92
CA GLY A 473 -2.82 1.28 12.61
C GLY A 473 -2.25 0.99 14.00
N ALA A 474 -2.90 0.09 14.76
CA ALA A 474 -2.38 -0.34 16.05
C ALA A 474 -2.85 -1.76 16.42
N GLY A 475 -1.93 -2.69 16.61
CA GLY A 475 -2.27 -4.09 16.84
C GLY A 475 -1.43 -5.08 16.03
N ILE A 476 -1.73 -6.37 16.17
CA ILE A 476 -1.17 -7.43 15.32
C ILE A 476 -1.95 -7.42 13.99
N TYR A 477 -1.60 -6.45 13.13
CA TYR A 477 -2.38 -6.05 11.96
C TYR A 477 -2.09 -6.89 10.69
N ARG A 478 -1.19 -7.86 10.76
CA ARG A 478 -0.96 -8.90 9.74
C ARG A 478 -1.05 -10.29 10.37
N ASN A 479 -0.91 -11.31 9.52
CA ASN A 479 -1.05 -12.71 9.89
C ASN A 479 0.02 -13.19 10.90
N VAL A 480 -0.38 -14.17 11.72
CA VAL A 480 0.48 -14.89 12.67
C VAL A 480 0.43 -16.37 12.36
N TRP A 481 1.59 -17.03 12.36
CA TRP A 481 1.71 -18.43 11.99
C TRP A 481 2.49 -19.23 13.04
N LEU A 482 1.99 -20.43 13.34
CA LEU A 482 2.74 -21.43 14.10
C LEU A 482 3.44 -22.34 13.10
N VAL A 483 4.78 -22.36 13.12
CA VAL A 483 5.57 -23.21 12.23
C VAL A 483 6.21 -24.33 13.04
N LYS A 484 5.84 -25.58 12.74
CA LYS A 484 6.47 -26.78 13.31
C LYS A 484 7.30 -27.47 12.24
N VAL A 485 8.56 -27.78 12.53
CA VAL A 485 9.49 -28.44 11.60
C VAL A 485 10.34 -29.47 12.32
N ASN A 486 10.74 -30.54 11.65
CA ASN A 486 11.75 -31.45 12.21
C ASN A 486 13.07 -30.71 12.50
N PRO A 487 13.95 -31.24 13.38
CA PRO A 487 15.20 -30.57 13.73
C PRO A 487 16.17 -30.34 12.56
N VAL A 488 16.01 -31.03 11.43
CA VAL A 488 16.68 -30.71 10.16
C VAL A 488 15.65 -30.14 9.19
N HIS A 489 15.81 -28.88 8.78
CA HIS A 489 14.83 -28.17 7.94
C HIS A 489 15.43 -27.00 7.16
N VAL A 490 14.78 -26.58 6.08
CA VAL A 490 15.07 -25.34 5.34
C VAL A 490 14.81 -24.14 6.26
N ARG A 491 15.84 -23.30 6.41
CA ARG A 491 15.90 -22.12 7.26
C ARG A 491 14.81 -21.08 6.91
N GLN A 492 14.48 -20.19 7.84
CA GLN A 492 13.62 -19.03 7.54
C GLN A 492 14.23 -18.22 6.39
N TYR A 493 13.48 -18.01 5.30
CA TYR A 493 13.96 -17.37 4.07
C TYR A 493 15.19 -18.05 3.45
N GLY A 494 15.43 -19.31 3.80
CA GLY A 494 16.58 -20.14 3.41
C GLY A 494 16.55 -20.63 1.96
N THR A 495 15.88 -19.92 1.07
CA THR A 495 15.94 -20.15 -0.38
C THR A 495 16.18 -18.82 -1.09
N PHE A 496 17.10 -18.81 -2.05
CA PHE A 496 17.32 -17.67 -2.93
C PHE A 496 17.41 -18.15 -4.37
N ILE A 497 16.49 -17.69 -5.22
CA ILE A 497 16.37 -18.04 -6.63
C ILE A 497 16.75 -16.83 -7.49
N THR A 498 17.63 -17.05 -8.47
CA THR A 498 18.00 -16.02 -9.46
C THR A 498 18.06 -16.62 -10.86
N THR A 499 17.81 -15.79 -11.88
CA THR A 499 17.77 -16.22 -13.29
C THR A 499 18.80 -15.42 -14.11
N PRO A 500 20.11 -15.74 -14.00
CA PRO A 500 21.19 -14.91 -14.55
C PRO A 500 21.24 -14.90 -16.09
N THR A 501 20.71 -15.91 -16.75
CA THR A 501 20.61 -15.99 -18.22
C THR A 501 19.22 -16.47 -18.60
N VAL A 502 18.55 -15.73 -19.48
CA VAL A 502 17.16 -15.96 -19.89
C VAL A 502 17.03 -15.57 -21.37
N SER A 503 16.47 -16.45 -22.18
CA SER A 503 16.02 -16.20 -23.56
C SER A 503 14.63 -16.82 -23.78
N ALA A 504 14.15 -16.85 -25.03
CA ALA A 504 12.91 -17.56 -25.37
C ALA A 504 13.11 -19.09 -25.42
N GLU A 505 14.35 -19.52 -25.69
CA GLU A 505 14.75 -20.90 -25.90
C GLU A 505 15.11 -21.60 -24.57
N SER A 506 15.76 -20.91 -23.64
CA SER A 506 16.11 -21.45 -22.32
C SER A 506 16.35 -20.38 -21.26
N ALA A 507 16.28 -20.77 -19.99
CA ALA A 507 16.73 -19.97 -18.86
C ALA A 507 17.52 -20.82 -17.86
N THR A 508 18.66 -20.30 -17.39
CA THR A 508 19.36 -20.87 -16.24
C THR A 508 18.70 -20.33 -14.98
N VAL A 509 18.31 -21.23 -14.08
CA VAL A 509 17.85 -20.92 -12.73
C VAL A 509 18.93 -21.34 -11.75
N ASN A 510 19.46 -20.39 -11.00
CA ASN A 510 20.32 -20.64 -9.85
C ASN A 510 19.46 -20.74 -8.58
N LEU A 511 19.82 -21.65 -7.70
CA LEU A 511 19.19 -21.83 -6.39
C LEU A 511 20.27 -21.97 -5.31
N ALA A 512 20.16 -21.17 -4.25
CA ALA A 512 20.78 -21.45 -2.97
C ALA A 512 19.72 -21.94 -1.97
N VAL A 513 20.02 -23.00 -1.23
CA VAL A 513 19.21 -23.53 -0.10
C VAL A 513 20.05 -23.51 1.17
N GLU A 514 19.51 -22.98 2.26
CA GLU A 514 20.11 -23.03 3.60
C GLU A 514 19.31 -23.99 4.47
N VAL A 515 19.98 -25.01 5.00
CA VAL A 515 19.38 -26.03 5.88
C VAL A 515 19.98 -25.90 7.28
N ASP A 516 19.11 -25.73 8.27
CA ASP A 516 19.45 -25.74 9.69
C ASP A 516 19.38 -27.17 10.24
N ASN A 517 20.29 -27.49 11.16
CA ASN A 517 20.19 -28.66 12.05
C ASN A 517 20.15 -28.17 13.51
N THR A 518 18.95 -27.94 14.04
CA THR A 518 18.70 -27.60 15.45
C THR A 518 18.80 -28.81 16.39
N GLY A 519 19.04 -30.02 15.83
CA GLY A 519 19.18 -31.26 16.57
C GLY A 519 20.45 -31.35 17.42
N ASN A 520 20.50 -32.37 18.29
CA ASN A 520 21.60 -32.58 19.24
C ASN A 520 22.82 -33.34 18.67
N ALA A 521 22.73 -33.82 17.43
CA ALA A 521 23.75 -34.62 16.73
C ALA A 521 23.93 -34.14 15.28
N SER A 522 25.12 -34.36 14.71
CA SER A 522 25.39 -34.09 13.30
C SER A 522 24.60 -35.06 12.41
N GLN A 523 24.07 -34.58 11.28
CA GLN A 523 23.23 -35.35 10.37
C GLN A 523 23.79 -35.38 8.95
N GLN A 524 23.62 -36.52 8.26
CA GLN A 524 23.79 -36.60 6.80
C GLN A 524 22.43 -36.36 6.15
N VAL A 525 22.39 -35.42 5.21
CA VAL A 525 21.16 -34.84 4.66
C VAL A 525 21.24 -34.82 3.14
N GLU A 526 20.23 -35.31 2.44
CA GLU A 526 20.04 -35.06 1.01
C GLU A 526 19.09 -33.88 0.81
N VAL A 527 19.48 -32.93 -0.04
CA VAL A 527 18.64 -31.83 -0.53
C VAL A 527 18.38 -32.04 -2.01
N ARG A 528 17.10 -31.97 -2.41
CA ARG A 528 16.63 -32.10 -3.80
C ARG A 528 15.53 -31.06 -4.06
N THR A 529 15.55 -30.41 -5.21
CA THR A 529 14.53 -29.43 -5.57
C THR A 529 13.99 -29.67 -6.97
N GLU A 530 12.67 -29.59 -7.12
CA GLU A 530 11.98 -29.69 -8.41
C GLU A 530 11.21 -28.40 -8.72
N ILE A 531 11.21 -27.97 -9.97
CA ILE A 531 10.50 -26.75 -10.42
C ILE A 531 9.21 -27.18 -11.12
N HIS A 532 8.07 -26.64 -10.68
CA HIS A 532 6.75 -26.82 -11.28
C HIS A 532 6.20 -25.47 -11.73
N ILE A 533 5.28 -25.48 -12.70
CA ILE A 533 4.47 -24.29 -13.01
C ILE A 533 3.56 -24.00 -11.81
N ALA A 534 3.35 -22.73 -11.48
CA ALA A 534 2.35 -22.34 -10.48
C ALA A 534 0.95 -22.31 -11.12
N ASP A 535 -0.03 -22.95 -10.49
CA ASP A 535 -1.43 -22.78 -10.84
C ASP A 535 -1.87 -21.33 -10.59
N SER A 536 -2.55 -20.72 -11.57
CA SER A 536 -2.85 -19.28 -11.55
C SER A 536 -3.96 -18.88 -10.57
N ALA A 537 -4.73 -19.83 -10.05
CA ALA A 537 -5.81 -19.58 -9.09
C ALA A 537 -5.35 -19.79 -7.63
N THR A 538 -4.51 -20.80 -7.39
CA THR A 538 -4.06 -21.23 -6.05
C THR A 538 -2.62 -20.88 -5.73
N GLY A 539 -1.80 -20.53 -6.74
CA GLY A 539 -0.37 -20.23 -6.56
C GLY A 539 0.47 -21.43 -6.10
N LYS A 540 -0.04 -22.66 -6.27
CA LYS A 540 0.56 -23.95 -5.87
C LYS A 540 1.19 -24.69 -7.07
N PRO A 541 2.14 -25.62 -6.84
CA PRO A 541 2.76 -26.39 -7.93
C PRO A 541 1.71 -27.25 -8.66
N THR A 542 1.72 -27.20 -10.00
CA THR A 542 0.84 -28.00 -10.85
C THR A 542 1.60 -28.70 -11.97
N GLY A 543 1.07 -29.85 -12.41
CA GLY A 543 1.68 -30.71 -13.41
C GLY A 543 3.01 -31.36 -13.00
N ASN A 544 3.65 -32.01 -13.97
CA ASN A 544 4.98 -32.58 -13.80
C ASN A 544 6.03 -31.47 -13.62
N ALA A 545 7.11 -31.78 -12.91
CA ALA A 545 8.25 -30.86 -12.80
C ALA A 545 8.84 -30.56 -14.19
N VAL A 546 9.00 -29.27 -14.51
CA VAL A 546 9.61 -28.78 -15.76
C VAL A 546 11.13 -28.82 -15.73
N ALA A 547 11.73 -28.79 -14.53
CA ALA A 547 13.17 -28.92 -14.31
C ALA A 547 13.43 -29.51 -12.91
N LYS A 548 14.59 -30.15 -12.73
CA LYS A 548 14.99 -30.79 -11.47
C LYS A 548 16.46 -30.47 -11.18
N PHE A 549 16.74 -29.89 -10.03
CA PHE A 549 18.13 -29.62 -9.61
C PHE A 549 18.84 -30.94 -9.25
N PRO A 550 20.17 -31.06 -9.49
CA PRO A 550 20.94 -32.20 -9.02
C PRO A 550 20.88 -32.35 -7.50
N SER A 551 20.52 -33.54 -7.00
CA SER A 551 20.58 -33.87 -5.57
C SER A 551 21.94 -33.55 -4.95
N LYS A 552 21.94 -33.09 -3.71
CA LYS A 552 23.16 -32.78 -2.94
C LYS A 552 23.11 -33.41 -1.56
N SER A 553 24.07 -34.27 -1.27
CA SER A 553 24.32 -34.80 0.07
C SER A 553 25.27 -33.88 0.85
N ILE A 554 24.90 -33.51 2.08
CA ILE A 554 25.66 -32.64 2.97
C ILE A 554 25.69 -33.19 4.40
N SER A 555 26.76 -32.86 5.13
CA SER A 555 26.92 -33.18 6.55
C SER A 555 26.72 -31.92 7.38
N ILE A 556 25.61 -31.81 8.11
CA ILE A 556 25.29 -30.62 8.92
C ILE A 556 25.58 -30.93 10.40
N ALA A 557 26.48 -30.15 11.01
CA ALA A 557 26.80 -30.28 12.43
C ALA A 557 25.60 -29.91 13.32
N LYS A 558 25.58 -30.40 14.57
CA LYS A 558 24.56 -30.01 15.55
C LYS A 558 24.57 -28.49 15.80
N GLY A 559 23.39 -27.86 15.84
CA GLY A 559 23.24 -26.42 16.03
C GLY A 559 23.80 -25.55 14.90
N ALA A 560 24.04 -26.10 13.71
CA ALA A 560 24.66 -25.41 12.59
C ALA A 560 23.70 -25.26 11.38
N THR A 561 23.96 -24.25 10.57
CA THR A 561 23.38 -24.05 9.23
C THR A 561 24.39 -24.53 8.19
N GLN A 562 23.93 -25.15 7.11
CA GLN A 562 24.75 -25.44 5.93
C GLN A 562 24.03 -25.00 4.66
N SER A 563 24.73 -24.24 3.82
CA SER A 563 24.20 -23.74 2.54
C SER A 563 24.63 -24.64 1.38
N VAL A 564 23.75 -24.79 0.40
CA VAL A 564 23.94 -25.55 -0.85
C VAL A 564 23.57 -24.67 -2.03
N SER A 565 24.49 -24.47 -2.96
CA SER A 565 24.24 -23.73 -4.21
C SER A 565 24.29 -24.66 -5.41
N THR A 566 23.34 -24.50 -6.32
CA THR A 566 23.20 -25.32 -7.54
C THR A 566 22.43 -24.57 -8.63
N SER A 567 22.41 -25.12 -9.85
CA SER A 567 21.73 -24.52 -11.00
C SER A 567 21.07 -25.60 -11.86
N VAL A 568 20.07 -25.19 -12.64
CA VAL A 568 19.37 -26.02 -13.62
C VAL A 568 18.91 -25.16 -14.80
N THR A 569 18.70 -25.76 -15.96
CA THR A 569 18.08 -25.08 -17.11
C THR A 569 16.58 -25.40 -17.16
N ILE A 570 15.76 -24.39 -17.48
CA ILE A 570 14.38 -24.57 -17.96
C ILE A 570 14.40 -24.31 -19.46
N ASP A 571 14.02 -25.29 -20.27
CA ASP A 571 13.86 -25.13 -21.72
C ASP A 571 12.49 -24.47 -22.03
N SER A 572 12.46 -23.58 -23.02
CA SER A 572 11.27 -22.79 -23.42
C SER A 572 10.53 -22.12 -22.24
N PRO A 573 11.22 -21.29 -21.43
CA PRO A 573 10.69 -20.75 -20.19
C PRO A 573 9.48 -19.82 -20.41
N GLN A 574 8.47 -19.96 -19.55
CA GLN A 574 7.35 -19.03 -19.50
C GLN A 574 7.78 -17.78 -18.73
N LEU A 575 8.15 -16.73 -19.47
CA LEU A 575 8.66 -15.50 -18.86
C LEU A 575 7.59 -14.77 -18.03
N TRP A 576 7.98 -14.26 -16.87
CA TRP A 576 7.18 -13.34 -16.06
C TRP A 576 7.37 -11.91 -16.57
N GLY A 577 6.29 -11.14 -16.67
CA GLY A 577 6.36 -9.71 -17.00
C GLY A 577 5.01 -9.01 -16.88
N PRO A 578 5.00 -7.66 -16.92
CA PRO A 578 3.80 -6.87 -16.73
C PRO A 578 2.84 -6.92 -17.93
N PRO A 579 1.52 -6.92 -17.69
CA PRO A 579 0.54 -6.70 -18.75
C PRO A 579 0.64 -5.26 -19.31
N PRO A 580 0.12 -4.98 -20.53
CA PRO A 580 -0.67 -5.87 -21.38
C PRO A 580 0.14 -6.70 -22.39
N THR A 581 1.40 -6.36 -22.64
CA THR A 581 2.24 -7.01 -23.66
C THR A 581 2.90 -8.29 -23.18
N GLN A 582 3.16 -8.42 -21.87
CA GLN A 582 3.76 -9.60 -21.25
C GLN A 582 2.75 -10.31 -20.33
N LYS A 583 3.19 -11.38 -19.65
CA LYS A 583 2.32 -12.22 -18.81
C LYS A 583 2.99 -12.52 -17.46
N PRO A 584 2.26 -12.47 -16.33
CA PRO A 584 2.78 -12.85 -15.02
C PRO A 584 2.86 -14.37 -14.84
N ASN A 585 3.64 -15.07 -15.67
CA ASN A 585 3.84 -16.52 -15.53
C ASN A 585 4.70 -16.82 -14.30
N LEU A 586 4.28 -17.78 -13.48
CA LEU A 586 4.91 -18.08 -12.18
C LEU A 586 5.28 -19.56 -12.06
N TYR A 587 6.31 -19.83 -11.27
CA TYR A 587 6.82 -21.16 -10.96
C TYR A 587 6.86 -21.36 -9.44
N VAL A 588 6.84 -22.62 -9.01
CA VAL A 588 7.13 -23.03 -7.63
C VAL A 588 8.30 -24.01 -7.64
N ALA A 589 9.37 -23.68 -6.91
CA ALA A 589 10.42 -24.61 -6.57
C ALA A 589 10.04 -25.36 -5.28
N VAL A 590 9.88 -26.67 -5.36
CA VAL A 590 9.56 -27.56 -4.23
C VAL A 590 10.87 -28.22 -3.77
N THR A 591 11.39 -27.76 -2.64
CA THR A 591 12.64 -28.27 -2.03
C THR A 591 12.30 -29.32 -0.98
N THR A 592 12.83 -30.53 -1.16
CA THR A 592 12.67 -31.68 -0.28
C THR A 592 13.98 -31.94 0.46
N VAL A 593 13.91 -32.16 1.77
CA VAL A 593 15.06 -32.48 2.62
C VAL A 593 14.86 -33.86 3.23
N THR A 594 15.87 -34.73 3.10
CA THR A 594 15.79 -36.15 3.50
C THR A 594 16.95 -36.50 4.43
N VAL A 595 16.68 -37.25 5.50
CA VAL A 595 17.70 -37.83 6.40
C VAL A 595 17.56 -39.35 6.35
N GLY A 596 18.64 -40.04 5.96
CA GLY A 596 18.57 -41.45 5.60
C GLY A 596 17.59 -41.67 4.45
N ASN A 597 16.51 -42.43 4.69
CA ASN A 597 15.45 -42.69 3.72
C ASN A 597 14.14 -41.91 4.02
N ALA A 598 14.14 -41.00 5.00
CA ALA A 598 12.94 -40.30 5.45
C ALA A 598 12.99 -38.81 5.08
N THR A 599 11.97 -38.31 4.38
CA THR A 599 11.78 -36.86 4.17
C THR A 599 11.45 -36.21 5.51
N VAL A 600 12.28 -35.24 5.90
CA VAL A 600 12.16 -34.49 7.15
C VAL A 600 11.67 -33.07 6.96
N ASP A 601 11.73 -32.52 5.74
CA ASP A 601 11.14 -31.23 5.42
C ASP A 601 10.73 -31.13 3.94
N THR A 602 9.77 -30.25 3.65
CA THR A 602 9.39 -29.82 2.31
C THR A 602 9.05 -28.33 2.33
N TYR A 603 9.73 -27.54 1.49
CA TYR A 603 9.63 -26.08 1.43
C TYR A 603 9.28 -25.63 0.00
N GLU A 604 8.27 -24.77 -0.13
CA GLU A 604 7.87 -24.19 -1.41
C GLU A 604 8.41 -22.76 -1.56
N THR A 605 9.02 -22.44 -2.70
CA THR A 605 9.46 -21.08 -3.05
C THR A 605 8.83 -20.68 -4.38
N ARG A 606 7.92 -19.70 -4.38
CA ARG A 606 7.36 -19.12 -5.61
C ARG A 606 8.37 -18.14 -6.21
N PHE A 607 8.48 -18.12 -7.54
CA PHE A 607 9.33 -17.18 -8.29
C PHE A 607 8.82 -17.00 -9.73
N GLY A 608 9.44 -16.08 -10.48
CA GLY A 608 9.18 -15.87 -11.91
C GLY A 608 10.47 -15.64 -12.70
N VAL A 609 10.53 -16.13 -13.94
CA VAL A 609 11.72 -16.03 -14.81
C VAL A 609 11.62 -14.75 -15.64
N ARG A 610 12.52 -13.79 -15.45
CA ARG A 610 12.55 -12.54 -16.25
C ARG A 610 13.93 -11.92 -16.33
N THR A 611 14.16 -11.08 -17.34
CA THR A 611 15.28 -10.12 -17.33
C THR A 611 14.81 -8.73 -16.94
N LEU A 612 15.68 -7.99 -16.25
CA LEU A 612 15.54 -6.57 -15.95
C LEU A 612 16.80 -5.86 -16.44
N LYS A 613 16.65 -4.78 -17.20
CA LYS A 613 17.76 -3.91 -17.59
C LYS A 613 17.40 -2.45 -17.29
N TYR A 614 18.32 -1.78 -16.61
CA TYR A 614 18.25 -0.35 -16.30
C TYR A 614 19.13 0.39 -17.32
N ASP A 615 18.52 1.23 -18.16
CA ASP A 615 19.18 1.93 -19.26
C ASP A 615 18.99 3.43 -19.10
N ALA A 616 20.08 4.17 -18.86
CA ALA A 616 20.03 5.59 -18.50
C ALA A 616 19.39 6.51 -19.56
N ASN A 617 19.18 6.02 -20.79
CA ASN A 617 18.54 6.76 -21.89
C ASN A 617 17.16 6.22 -22.28
N LYS A 618 16.76 5.06 -21.74
CA LYS A 618 15.49 4.38 -22.05
C LYS A 618 14.67 4.00 -20.81
N GLY A 619 15.14 4.27 -19.60
CA GLY A 619 14.49 3.85 -18.37
C GLY A 619 14.60 2.33 -18.11
N LEU A 620 13.48 1.70 -17.78
CA LEU A 620 13.41 0.28 -17.45
C LEU A 620 13.06 -0.57 -18.69
N LEU A 621 13.78 -1.67 -18.87
CA LEU A 621 13.40 -2.74 -19.80
C LEU A 621 13.14 -4.03 -19.02
N VAL A 622 12.03 -4.70 -19.35
CA VAL A 622 11.64 -6.02 -18.82
C VAL A 622 11.55 -7.00 -19.98
N ASN A 623 12.26 -8.13 -19.91
CA ASN A 623 12.35 -9.11 -21.00
C ASN A 623 12.79 -8.52 -22.36
N GLY A 624 13.55 -7.41 -22.33
CA GLY A 624 14.03 -6.69 -23.52
C GLY A 624 13.07 -5.63 -24.08
N GLU A 625 11.83 -5.58 -23.62
CA GLU A 625 10.84 -4.54 -23.96
C GLU A 625 10.98 -3.34 -23.03
N TYR A 626 10.82 -2.12 -23.56
CA TYR A 626 10.75 -0.90 -22.75
C TYR A 626 9.42 -0.82 -22.01
N ILE A 627 9.47 -0.72 -20.68
CA ILE A 627 8.28 -0.53 -19.83
C ILE A 627 8.37 0.85 -19.19
N TYR A 628 7.45 1.74 -19.58
CA TYR A 628 7.25 3.01 -18.89
C TYR A 628 6.62 2.74 -17.53
N VAL A 629 7.20 3.28 -16.46
CA VAL A 629 6.75 3.07 -15.08
C VAL A 629 5.50 3.93 -14.83
N GLN A 630 4.34 3.27 -14.87
CA GLN A 630 3.02 3.84 -14.63
C GLN A 630 2.67 3.52 -13.17
N GLY A 631 3.36 4.17 -12.24
CA GLY A 631 3.41 3.76 -10.84
C GLY A 631 2.54 4.61 -9.90
N THR A 632 2.12 4.02 -8.78
CA THR A 632 1.50 4.77 -7.67
C THR A 632 2.25 4.54 -6.36
N CYS A 633 2.30 5.56 -5.51
CA CYS A 633 2.59 5.43 -4.09
C CYS A 633 1.31 4.99 -3.36
N ASN A 634 1.44 4.04 -2.44
CA ASN A 634 0.32 3.48 -1.69
C ASN A 634 0.77 3.19 -0.24
N HIS A 635 0.01 3.70 0.74
CA HIS A 635 0.15 3.30 2.14
C HIS A 635 -0.52 1.93 2.39
N HIS A 636 -0.32 1.36 3.58
CA HIS A 636 -0.73 -0.01 3.92
C HIS A 636 -2.17 -0.16 4.43
N ASP A 637 -2.92 0.93 4.62
CA ASP A 637 -4.31 0.85 5.09
C ASP A 637 -5.31 0.49 3.97
N LEU A 638 -6.35 -0.21 4.38
CA LEU A 638 -7.40 -0.74 3.51
C LEU A 638 -8.68 0.12 3.63
N GLY A 639 -8.48 1.43 3.72
CA GLY A 639 -9.52 2.43 3.95
C GLY A 639 -10.21 2.21 5.29
N SER A 640 -11.54 2.18 5.29
CA SER A 640 -12.34 1.96 6.52
C SER A 640 -12.00 0.70 7.32
N LEU A 641 -11.34 -0.31 6.73
CA LEU A 641 -10.87 -1.51 7.43
C LEU A 641 -9.62 -1.26 8.31
N GLY A 642 -8.96 -0.12 8.12
CA GLY A 642 -7.73 0.24 8.82
C GLY A 642 -6.54 -0.55 8.33
N ALA A 643 -5.58 -0.79 9.22
CA ALA A 643 -4.38 -1.55 8.89
C ALA A 643 -4.61 -3.07 8.87
N ALA A 644 -5.72 -3.57 9.43
CA ALA A 644 -5.98 -5.01 9.55
C ALA A 644 -6.06 -5.67 8.17
N LEU A 645 -5.03 -6.46 7.84
CA LEU A 645 -4.83 -7.03 6.52
C LEU A 645 -6.03 -7.87 6.05
N ASN A 646 -6.49 -7.59 4.84
CA ASN A 646 -7.47 -8.41 4.13
C ASN A 646 -7.11 -8.53 2.66
N THR A 647 -6.82 -9.75 2.21
CA THR A 647 -6.35 -10.06 0.85
C THR A 647 -7.34 -9.62 -0.23
N ARG A 648 -8.67 -9.72 0.01
CA ARG A 648 -9.69 -9.28 -0.97
C ARG A 648 -9.79 -7.76 -1.07
N ALA A 649 -9.70 -7.03 0.04
CA ALA A 649 -9.66 -5.57 0.03
C ALA A 649 -8.41 -5.04 -0.69
N LEU A 650 -7.25 -5.67 -0.45
CA LEU A 650 -6.00 -5.34 -1.12
C LEU A 650 -6.07 -5.66 -2.62
N GLU A 651 -6.58 -6.83 -3.00
CA GLU A 651 -6.78 -7.18 -4.42
C GLU A 651 -7.74 -6.20 -5.11
N ARG A 652 -8.79 -5.71 -4.44
CA ARG A 652 -9.68 -4.67 -4.98
C ARG A 652 -8.94 -3.36 -5.26
N GLN A 653 -8.00 -2.94 -4.39
CA GLN A 653 -7.16 -1.76 -4.66
C GLN A 653 -6.33 -1.99 -5.94
N PHE A 654 -5.62 -3.12 -6.04
CA PHE A 654 -4.83 -3.49 -7.22
C PHE A 654 -5.68 -3.54 -8.51
N GLN A 655 -6.88 -4.12 -8.46
CA GLN A 655 -7.80 -4.21 -9.59
C GLN A 655 -8.24 -2.83 -10.09
N ILE A 656 -8.52 -1.89 -9.19
CA ILE A 656 -8.90 -0.52 -9.54
C ILE A 656 -7.70 0.24 -10.14
N LEU A 657 -6.50 0.08 -9.58
CA LEU A 657 -5.27 0.69 -10.13
C LEU A 657 -4.93 0.12 -11.52
N GLY A 658 -5.04 -1.19 -11.72
CA GLY A 658 -4.85 -1.82 -13.03
C GLY A 658 -5.86 -1.36 -14.08
N GLU A 659 -7.12 -1.12 -13.70
CA GLU A 659 -8.13 -0.56 -14.62
C GLU A 659 -7.76 0.85 -15.12
N MET A 660 -7.12 1.65 -14.25
CA MET A 660 -6.56 2.96 -14.57
C MET A 660 -5.37 2.90 -15.54
N GLY A 661 -4.66 1.76 -15.59
CA GLY A 661 -3.40 1.60 -16.30
C GLY A 661 -2.15 1.73 -15.42
N THR A 662 -2.27 1.58 -14.10
CA THR A 662 -1.10 1.41 -13.23
C THR A 662 -0.43 0.07 -13.57
N ASN A 663 0.89 0.06 -13.76
CA ASN A 663 1.71 -1.14 -13.96
C ASN A 663 2.80 -1.32 -12.87
N ALA A 664 2.97 -0.32 -11.99
CA ALA A 664 3.98 -0.35 -10.94
C ALA A 664 3.43 0.19 -9.61
N LEU A 665 4.04 -0.20 -8.49
CA LEU A 665 3.64 0.20 -7.14
C LEU A 665 4.88 0.52 -6.30
N ARG A 666 4.78 1.57 -5.47
CA ARG A 666 5.75 1.90 -4.42
C ARG A 666 5.13 1.68 -3.06
N THR A 667 5.83 0.97 -2.18
CA THR A 667 5.41 0.61 -0.81
C THR A 667 5.73 1.74 0.18
N SER A 668 5.24 2.94 -0.11
CA SER A 668 5.48 4.15 0.68
C SER A 668 5.02 3.99 2.14
N HIS A 669 5.88 3.99 3.15
CA HIS A 669 7.36 4.04 3.11
C HIS A 669 7.94 2.96 4.05
N ASN A 670 7.47 1.72 3.86
CA ASN A 670 7.65 0.61 4.77
C ASN A 670 7.39 -0.74 4.08
N PRO A 671 8.02 -1.86 4.53
CA PRO A 671 7.81 -3.16 3.92
C PRO A 671 6.33 -3.54 3.90
N PRO A 672 5.80 -4.07 2.79
CA PRO A 672 4.39 -4.42 2.65
C PRO A 672 4.07 -5.71 3.42
N ALA A 673 2.80 -6.11 3.43
CA ALA A 673 2.44 -7.49 3.79
C ALA A 673 2.93 -8.47 2.69
N PRO A 674 3.32 -9.71 3.00
CA PRO A 674 3.69 -10.71 1.97
C PRO A 674 2.64 -10.85 0.86
N GLU A 675 1.37 -10.80 1.24
CA GLU A 675 0.21 -10.92 0.36
C GLU A 675 0.13 -9.79 -0.69
N PHE A 676 0.72 -8.61 -0.42
CA PHE A 676 0.86 -7.54 -1.41
C PHE A 676 1.75 -7.97 -2.57
N LEU A 677 2.90 -8.59 -2.27
CA LEU A 677 3.85 -9.06 -3.27
C LEU A 677 3.34 -10.32 -3.97
N GLU A 678 2.60 -11.19 -3.28
CA GLU A 678 1.89 -12.32 -3.92
C GLU A 678 0.82 -11.84 -4.93
N ILE A 679 0.08 -10.76 -4.63
CA ILE A 679 -0.87 -10.15 -5.56
C ILE A 679 -0.12 -9.44 -6.70
N ALA A 680 0.96 -8.71 -6.42
CA ALA A 680 1.78 -8.05 -7.43
C ALA A 680 2.39 -9.04 -8.44
N ASP A 681 2.97 -10.14 -7.94
CA ASP A 681 3.48 -11.23 -8.76
C ASP A 681 2.40 -11.83 -9.67
N ARG A 682 1.21 -12.12 -9.13
CA ARG A 682 0.11 -12.79 -9.85
C ARG A 682 -0.55 -11.90 -10.88
N LEU A 683 -0.65 -10.59 -10.62
CA LEU A 683 -1.28 -9.62 -11.51
C LEU A 683 -0.29 -8.92 -12.45
N GLY A 684 1.02 -9.08 -12.22
CA GLY A 684 2.09 -8.51 -13.07
C GLY A 684 2.45 -7.06 -12.76
N PHE A 685 2.28 -6.61 -11.52
CA PHE A 685 2.77 -5.28 -11.12
C PHE A 685 4.27 -5.32 -10.84
N LEU A 686 5.00 -4.29 -11.27
CA LEU A 686 6.36 -4.02 -10.83
C LEU A 686 6.33 -3.37 -9.45
N VAL A 687 7.27 -3.69 -8.55
CA VAL A 687 7.31 -3.12 -7.20
C VAL A 687 8.66 -2.45 -6.94
N TYR A 688 8.60 -1.16 -6.60
CA TYR A 688 9.68 -0.46 -5.91
C TYR A 688 9.43 -0.62 -4.40
N ASP A 689 10.23 -1.46 -3.74
CA ASP A 689 9.97 -1.89 -2.37
C ASP A 689 10.85 -1.14 -1.36
N GLU A 690 10.26 -0.38 -0.45
CA GLU A 690 10.89 0.67 0.36
C GLU A 690 10.71 0.44 1.86
N ILE A 691 11.78 0.58 2.66
CA ILE A 691 11.77 0.17 4.08
C ILE A 691 11.70 1.32 5.12
N PHE A 692 12.29 2.49 4.85
CA PHE A 692 12.50 3.53 5.88
C PHE A 692 11.98 4.92 5.46
N ASP A 693 11.23 5.58 6.34
CA ASP A 693 10.88 7.01 6.20
C ASP A 693 11.87 7.96 6.93
N CYS A 694 12.69 7.46 7.84
CA CYS A 694 13.72 8.23 8.54
C CYS A 694 14.94 7.35 8.89
N TRP A 695 16.09 7.97 9.15
CA TRP A 695 17.31 7.28 9.59
C TRP A 695 17.68 7.63 11.03
N LYS A 696 18.80 8.32 11.28
CA LYS A 696 19.19 8.77 12.64
C LYS A 696 18.51 10.08 13.03
N THR A 697 18.05 10.84 12.04
CA THR A 697 17.36 12.12 12.21
C THR A 697 15.85 11.89 12.11
N GLN A 698 15.14 12.27 13.18
CA GLN A 698 13.68 12.19 13.27
C GLN A 698 12.98 13.00 12.17
N LYS A 699 11.81 12.52 11.71
CA LYS A 699 10.76 13.34 11.11
C LYS A 699 9.67 13.67 12.15
N VAL A 700 9.36 12.73 13.05
CA VAL A 700 8.45 12.92 14.19
C VAL A 700 9.01 12.30 15.47
N THR A 701 8.55 12.78 16.63
CA THR A 701 9.22 12.59 17.93
C THR A 701 9.48 11.14 18.33
N ASN A 702 8.64 10.20 17.90
CA ASN A 702 8.72 8.79 18.31
C ASN A 702 8.76 7.82 17.11
N ASP A 703 9.35 8.24 15.98
CA ASP A 703 9.57 7.37 14.81
C ASP A 703 10.80 6.44 14.96
N PHE A 704 11.18 5.79 13.85
CA PHE A 704 12.24 4.78 13.78
C PHE A 704 13.64 5.29 14.21
N HIS A 705 13.89 6.61 14.25
CA HIS A 705 15.21 7.13 14.62
C HIS A 705 15.65 6.72 16.04
N LEU A 706 14.70 6.48 16.95
CA LEU A 706 14.96 5.99 18.31
C LEU A 706 15.58 4.59 18.36
N ILE A 707 15.45 3.82 17.27
CA ILE A 707 15.88 2.42 17.17
C ILE A 707 16.79 2.12 15.96
N PHE A 708 17.04 3.10 15.08
CA PHE A 708 17.83 2.94 13.85
C PHE A 708 19.21 2.29 14.09
N ASP A 709 19.93 2.71 15.13
CA ASP A 709 21.29 2.21 15.42
C ASP A 709 21.31 0.76 15.91
N ASP A 710 20.20 0.27 16.46
CA ASP A 710 20.02 -1.10 16.91
C ASP A 710 19.47 -2.00 15.79
N TRP A 711 18.56 -1.48 14.95
CA TRP A 711 17.71 -2.30 14.07
C TRP A 711 17.86 -2.08 12.57
N SER A 712 18.51 -1.01 12.10
CA SER A 712 18.58 -0.72 10.65
C SER A 712 19.29 -1.78 9.78
N GLU A 713 20.25 -2.55 10.32
CA GLU A 713 20.81 -3.71 9.60
C GLU A 713 19.85 -4.92 9.63
N PRO A 714 19.39 -5.42 10.79
CA PRO A 714 18.55 -6.61 10.81
C PRO A 714 17.16 -6.39 10.20
N ASP A 715 16.60 -5.18 10.24
CA ASP A 715 15.37 -4.86 9.53
C ASP A 715 15.56 -4.99 8.01
N LEU A 716 16.59 -4.33 7.47
CA LEU A 716 16.90 -4.35 6.04
C LEU A 716 17.24 -5.76 5.53
N ARG A 717 17.98 -6.56 6.31
CA ARG A 717 18.26 -7.96 5.96
C ARG A 717 17.04 -8.88 6.08
N SER A 718 16.17 -8.71 7.08
CA SER A 718 14.94 -9.52 7.20
C SER A 718 14.00 -9.25 6.02
N PHE A 719 13.80 -7.97 5.71
CA PHE A 719 13.03 -7.49 4.56
C PHE A 719 13.50 -8.08 3.23
N ILE A 720 14.77 -7.88 2.85
CA ILE A 720 15.29 -8.37 1.56
C ILE A 720 15.24 -9.91 1.51
N ARG A 721 15.56 -10.61 2.61
CA ARG A 721 15.52 -12.08 2.61
C ARG A 721 14.11 -12.63 2.42
N ARG A 722 13.10 -11.99 3.03
CA ARG A 722 11.67 -12.27 2.80
C ARG A 722 11.34 -12.11 1.32
N ASP A 723 11.75 -10.97 0.73
CA ASP A 723 11.13 -10.48 -0.50
C ASP A 723 11.93 -10.78 -1.79
N ARG A 724 13.21 -11.12 -1.71
CA ARG A 724 14.12 -11.31 -2.87
C ARG A 724 13.70 -12.34 -3.92
N ASN A 725 12.80 -13.26 -3.60
CA ASN A 725 12.30 -14.26 -4.56
C ASN A 725 11.11 -13.77 -5.41
N HIS A 726 10.41 -12.70 -4.99
CA HIS A 726 9.27 -12.16 -5.73
C HIS A 726 9.72 -11.54 -7.07
N PRO A 727 9.23 -12.02 -8.23
CA PRO A 727 9.60 -11.46 -9.53
C PRO A 727 9.13 -10.00 -9.71
N SER A 728 8.04 -9.60 -9.04
CA SER A 728 7.51 -8.23 -9.05
C SER A 728 8.50 -7.17 -8.57
N VAL A 729 9.30 -7.45 -7.54
CA VAL A 729 10.25 -6.46 -7.00
C VAL A 729 11.34 -6.15 -8.05
N VAL A 730 11.52 -4.86 -8.34
CA VAL A 730 12.51 -4.33 -9.30
C VAL A 730 13.55 -3.38 -8.69
N ALA A 731 13.32 -2.82 -7.51
CA ALA A 731 14.32 -1.99 -6.82
C ALA A 731 14.10 -1.96 -5.30
N TRP A 732 15.18 -1.76 -4.55
CA TRP A 732 15.18 -1.69 -3.08
C TRP A 732 15.34 -0.24 -2.58
N GLY A 733 14.38 0.21 -1.77
CA GLY A 733 14.27 1.58 -1.25
C GLY A 733 14.85 1.74 0.14
N ILE A 734 16.07 2.27 0.24
CA ILE A 734 16.76 2.45 1.53
C ILE A 734 16.31 3.70 2.30
N GLY A 735 15.45 4.55 1.73
CA GLY A 735 14.91 5.72 2.42
C GLY A 735 13.97 6.60 1.59
N ASN A 736 13.02 7.25 2.26
CA ASN A 736 12.18 8.31 1.70
C ASN A 736 12.49 9.67 2.33
N GLU A 737 12.75 10.72 1.53
CA GLU A 737 12.93 12.12 1.95
C GLU A 737 13.77 12.29 3.21
N ILE A 738 14.88 11.54 3.27
CA ILE A 738 15.70 11.40 4.47
C ILE A 738 16.36 12.75 4.80
N PRO A 739 16.23 13.28 6.04
CA PRO A 739 16.80 14.58 6.42
C PRO A 739 18.31 14.69 6.16
N GLU A 740 19.04 13.58 6.33
CA GLU A 740 20.48 13.49 6.10
C GLU A 740 20.93 13.65 4.64
N GLN A 741 20.04 13.62 3.64
CA GLN A 741 20.37 13.49 2.21
C GLN A 741 21.34 14.56 1.65
N ASN A 742 21.37 15.76 2.24
CA ASN A 742 22.29 16.85 1.86
C ASN A 742 23.60 16.88 2.67
N SER A 743 23.83 15.90 3.54
CA SER A 743 25.01 15.81 4.42
C SER A 743 25.99 14.72 3.99
N ALA A 744 27.26 14.85 4.40
CA ALA A 744 28.24 13.78 4.25
C ALA A 744 27.84 12.51 5.02
N ALA A 745 27.18 12.66 6.18
CA ALA A 745 26.65 11.54 6.97
C ALA A 745 25.57 10.76 6.20
N GLY A 746 24.72 11.43 5.43
CA GLY A 746 23.74 10.80 4.55
C GLY A 746 24.39 9.93 3.45
N GLY A 747 25.51 10.38 2.88
CA GLY A 747 26.32 9.56 1.98
C GLY A 747 26.89 8.31 2.67
N THR A 748 27.45 8.47 3.87
CA THR A 748 28.02 7.35 4.64
C THR A 748 26.97 6.32 5.09
N ILE A 749 25.82 6.77 5.60
CA ILE A 749 24.72 5.88 6.01
C ILE A 749 24.12 5.21 4.77
N GLY A 750 23.90 5.96 3.70
CA GLY A 750 23.40 5.43 2.42
C GLY A 750 24.28 4.33 1.86
N ASN A 751 25.61 4.54 1.82
CA ASN A 751 26.55 3.50 1.40
C ASN A 751 26.42 2.24 2.25
N ARG A 752 26.43 2.35 3.60
CA ARG A 752 26.26 1.18 4.48
C ARG A 752 24.96 0.42 4.19
N LEU A 753 23.85 1.12 3.97
CA LEU A 753 22.57 0.47 3.64
C LEU A 753 22.61 -0.18 2.25
N ARG A 754 23.22 0.47 1.24
CA ARG A 754 23.43 -0.11 -0.09
C ARG A 754 24.31 -1.35 -0.05
N ASP A 755 25.39 -1.34 0.73
CA ASP A 755 26.31 -2.48 0.89
C ASP A 755 25.60 -3.65 1.57
N ILE A 756 24.69 -3.39 2.52
CA ILE A 756 23.79 -4.41 3.07
C ILE A 756 22.89 -4.99 1.97
N VAL A 757 22.23 -4.15 1.14
CA VAL A 757 21.37 -4.64 0.06
C VAL A 757 22.13 -5.55 -0.90
N LEU A 758 23.27 -5.09 -1.44
CA LEU A 758 24.06 -5.84 -2.41
C LEU A 758 24.67 -7.13 -1.82
N SER A 759 24.76 -7.24 -0.49
CA SER A 759 25.16 -8.48 0.19
C SER A 759 24.03 -9.51 0.36
N GLU A 760 22.76 -9.11 0.18
CA GLU A 760 21.58 -9.98 0.32
C GLU A 760 20.90 -10.29 -1.04
N ASP A 761 20.90 -9.30 -1.95
CA ASP A 761 20.40 -9.40 -3.32
C ASP A 761 21.14 -8.40 -4.25
N PRO A 762 22.25 -8.82 -4.90
CA PRO A 762 22.94 -8.00 -5.90
C PRO A 762 22.24 -7.96 -7.28
N ALA A 763 21.10 -8.64 -7.46
CA ALA A 763 20.41 -8.70 -8.75
C ALA A 763 19.42 -7.53 -8.97
N ARG A 764 19.20 -6.69 -7.96
CA ARG A 764 18.30 -5.53 -8.02
C ARG A 764 18.99 -4.24 -7.53
N PRO A 765 18.77 -3.09 -8.17
CA PRO A 765 19.41 -1.82 -7.82
C PRO A 765 18.88 -1.20 -6.53
N VAL A 766 19.71 -0.38 -5.88
CA VAL A 766 19.33 0.43 -4.72
C VAL A 766 18.87 1.82 -5.14
N THR A 767 17.83 2.33 -4.48
CA THR A 767 17.30 3.68 -4.71
C THR A 767 16.66 4.26 -3.44
N ALA A 768 16.20 5.50 -3.52
CA ALA A 768 15.59 6.26 -2.43
C ALA A 768 14.82 7.47 -3.00
N GLY A 769 13.83 7.97 -2.27
CA GLY A 769 13.11 9.18 -2.63
C GLY A 769 13.85 10.46 -2.23
N MET A 770 14.35 11.25 -3.19
CA MET A 770 15.08 12.49 -2.94
C MET A 770 14.26 13.73 -3.30
N ASN A 771 13.81 14.50 -2.31
CA ASN A 771 13.06 15.75 -2.52
C ASN A 771 13.91 17.03 -2.54
N THR A 772 15.07 17.03 -1.86
CA THR A 772 15.96 18.21 -1.81
C THR A 772 17.45 17.89 -1.98
N ALA A 773 17.83 16.63 -2.19
CA ALA A 773 19.22 16.27 -2.51
C ALA A 773 19.63 16.82 -3.88
N SER A 774 20.86 17.30 -4.01
CA SER A 774 21.41 17.77 -5.30
C SER A 774 22.05 16.63 -6.14
N PRO A 775 22.17 16.79 -7.47
CA PRO A 775 22.81 15.81 -8.36
C PRO A 775 24.26 15.45 -8.01
N THR A 776 24.95 16.34 -7.28
CA THR A 776 26.36 16.21 -6.88
C THR A 776 26.53 15.85 -5.40
N SER A 777 25.43 15.74 -4.65
CA SER A 777 25.42 15.37 -3.23
C SER A 777 26.09 14.02 -2.98
N ALA A 778 26.54 13.80 -1.74
CA ALA A 778 27.12 12.52 -1.33
C ALA A 778 26.10 11.37 -1.44
N PHE A 779 24.81 11.65 -1.18
CA PHE A 779 23.73 10.66 -1.21
C PHE A 779 23.31 10.27 -2.64
N ALA A 780 23.09 11.22 -3.55
CA ALA A 780 22.71 10.91 -4.94
C ALA A 780 23.74 10.02 -5.65
N LYS A 781 25.02 10.14 -5.29
CA LYS A 781 26.10 9.29 -5.79
C LYS A 781 25.98 7.82 -5.36
N VAL A 782 25.40 7.53 -4.19
CA VAL A 782 25.18 6.17 -3.67
C VAL A 782 24.20 5.39 -4.54
N LEU A 783 23.05 6.00 -4.85
CA LEU A 783 21.89 5.30 -5.42
C LEU A 783 22.16 4.82 -6.84
N ASP A 784 21.75 3.61 -7.19
CA ASP A 784 21.89 3.02 -8.52
C ASP A 784 20.83 3.55 -9.50
N ILE A 785 19.60 3.76 -9.00
CA ILE A 785 18.55 4.56 -9.67
C ILE A 785 18.41 5.89 -8.94
N GLN A 786 18.26 6.99 -9.68
CA GLN A 786 17.99 8.31 -9.11
C GLN A 786 16.48 8.50 -8.92
N GLY A 787 15.99 8.31 -7.70
CA GLY A 787 14.60 8.60 -7.33
C GLY A 787 14.40 10.07 -6.97
N LEU A 788 13.60 10.79 -7.76
CA LEU A 788 13.26 12.19 -7.50
C LEU A 788 11.83 12.34 -6.95
N ASN A 789 11.69 12.98 -5.79
CA ASN A 789 10.41 13.39 -5.24
C ASN A 789 10.13 14.84 -5.66
N TYR A 790 9.13 15.08 -6.52
CA TYR A 790 8.61 16.37 -6.99
C TYR A 790 9.58 17.33 -7.72
N GLN A 791 10.88 17.31 -7.41
CA GLN A 791 11.87 18.22 -8.00
C GLN A 791 12.17 17.89 -9.47
N GLY A 792 11.95 16.65 -9.92
CA GLY A 792 12.10 16.24 -11.32
C GLY A 792 11.27 17.11 -12.25
N GLU A 793 9.97 17.20 -11.97
CA GLU A 793 8.97 17.99 -12.69
C GLU A 793 8.92 19.47 -12.27
N GLY A 794 9.84 19.90 -11.40
CA GLY A 794 9.96 21.25 -10.85
C GLY A 794 8.94 21.52 -9.73
N LEU A 795 9.40 22.01 -8.58
CA LEU A 795 8.54 22.21 -7.40
C LEU A 795 7.43 23.25 -7.63
N GLY A 796 6.21 22.95 -7.19
CA GLY A 796 5.07 23.87 -7.25
C GLY A 796 4.69 24.24 -8.69
N THR A 797 4.55 25.54 -8.96
CA THR A 797 4.33 26.06 -10.31
C THR A 797 5.63 26.26 -11.12
N SER A 798 6.80 25.91 -10.58
CA SER A 798 8.09 26.09 -11.25
C SER A 798 8.28 25.13 -12.43
N THR A 799 8.73 25.65 -13.57
CA THR A 799 9.14 24.86 -14.75
C THR A 799 10.65 24.56 -14.76
N ASN A 800 11.35 24.75 -13.63
CA ASN A 800 12.76 24.41 -13.50
C ASN A 800 12.90 22.91 -13.19
N TYR A 801 12.89 22.09 -14.24
CA TYR A 801 13.01 20.63 -14.16
C TYR A 801 14.40 20.20 -13.65
N ALA A 802 14.46 19.31 -12.65
CA ALA A 802 15.73 18.79 -12.16
C ALA A 802 16.30 17.65 -13.03
N PHE A 803 15.49 17.00 -13.88
CA PHE A 803 15.91 15.84 -14.69
C PHE A 803 17.21 16.07 -15.50
N PRO A 804 17.42 17.20 -16.22
CA PRO A 804 18.66 17.41 -16.98
C PRO A 804 19.91 17.50 -16.11
N ALA A 805 19.79 18.09 -14.90
CA ALA A 805 20.90 18.24 -13.98
C ALA A 805 21.29 16.90 -13.34
N PHE A 806 20.32 16.04 -13.01
CA PHE A 806 20.57 14.67 -12.57
C PHE A 806 21.14 13.80 -13.69
N HIS A 807 20.59 13.85 -14.90
CA HIS A 807 21.07 13.07 -16.04
C HIS A 807 22.50 13.45 -16.44
N SER A 808 22.82 14.75 -16.51
CA SER A 808 24.18 15.22 -16.81
C SER A 808 25.21 14.86 -15.71
N ALA A 809 24.80 14.82 -14.44
CA ALA A 809 25.69 14.45 -13.34
C ALA A 809 25.84 12.93 -13.12
N GLN A 810 24.87 12.13 -13.58
CA GLN A 810 24.78 10.67 -13.39
C GLN A 810 24.41 9.95 -14.71
N PRO A 811 25.12 10.16 -15.83
CA PRO A 811 24.67 9.77 -17.18
C PRO A 811 24.55 8.26 -17.43
N ASN A 812 25.02 7.44 -16.49
CA ASN A 812 24.94 5.97 -16.54
C ASN A 812 23.83 5.39 -15.64
N LYS A 813 23.02 6.24 -14.98
CA LYS A 813 21.96 5.82 -14.05
C LYS A 813 20.56 6.11 -14.62
N VAL A 814 19.62 5.23 -14.34
CA VAL A 814 18.19 5.49 -14.61
C VAL A 814 17.68 6.57 -13.65
N ILE A 815 16.78 7.41 -14.14
CA ILE A 815 16.03 8.39 -13.36
C ILE A 815 14.55 8.03 -13.41
N TRP A 816 13.87 8.09 -12.27
CA TRP A 816 12.42 8.09 -12.20
C TRP A 816 11.92 9.13 -11.20
N SER A 817 10.64 9.48 -11.29
CA SER A 817 10.00 10.25 -10.23
C SER A 817 9.51 9.28 -9.16
N SER A 818 10.27 9.13 -8.07
CA SER A 818 9.91 8.26 -6.93
C SER A 818 8.67 8.76 -6.19
N GLU A 819 8.36 10.05 -6.32
CA GLU A 819 7.11 10.64 -5.83
C GLU A 819 6.72 11.81 -6.73
N SER A 820 5.55 11.74 -7.37
CA SER A 820 5.06 12.77 -8.30
C SER A 820 3.72 13.36 -7.88
N SER A 821 3.37 14.50 -8.50
CA SER A 821 2.13 15.24 -8.32
C SER A 821 1.85 15.80 -6.91
N SER A 822 1.42 15.02 -5.90
CA SER A 822 0.80 15.61 -4.69
C SER A 822 -0.39 16.54 -5.03
N ALA A 823 -1.14 16.23 -6.10
CA ALA A 823 -2.37 16.94 -6.43
C ALA A 823 -3.47 16.65 -5.40
N LEU A 824 -4.38 17.60 -5.20
CA LEU A 824 -5.36 17.59 -4.12
C LEU A 824 -6.77 17.72 -4.68
N SER A 825 -7.65 16.75 -4.40
CA SER A 825 -9.08 16.88 -4.76
C SER A 825 -10.02 16.07 -3.88
N THR A 826 -11.24 16.57 -3.75
CA THR A 826 -12.36 15.93 -3.07
C THR A 826 -13.40 15.51 -4.12
N ARG A 827 -13.77 14.21 -4.15
CA ARG A 827 -14.62 13.61 -5.20
C ARG A 827 -15.90 14.40 -5.46
N GLY A 828 -16.08 14.91 -6.68
CA GLY A 828 -17.29 15.61 -7.12
C GLY A 828 -17.46 17.05 -6.61
N THR A 829 -16.51 17.58 -5.83
CA THR A 829 -16.51 18.98 -5.39
C THR A 829 -15.85 19.87 -6.44
N TYR A 830 -16.53 20.91 -6.92
CA TYR A 830 -15.98 21.86 -7.90
C TYR A 830 -16.20 23.31 -7.43
N PHE A 831 -15.15 24.14 -7.52
CA PHE A 831 -15.19 25.56 -7.16
C PHE A 831 -14.96 26.47 -8.37
N PHE A 832 -15.45 27.71 -8.27
CA PHE A 832 -15.37 28.75 -9.29
C PHE A 832 -14.88 30.07 -8.67
N PRO A 833 -14.07 30.89 -9.37
CA PRO A 833 -13.52 30.65 -10.70
C PRO A 833 -12.49 29.51 -10.73
N VAL A 834 -12.32 28.90 -11.91
CA VAL A 834 -11.28 27.88 -12.16
C VAL A 834 -10.02 28.60 -12.61
N THR A 835 -8.84 28.09 -12.23
CA THR A 835 -7.56 28.66 -12.71
C THR A 835 -7.38 28.44 -14.21
N SER A 836 -6.90 29.46 -14.93
CA SER A 836 -6.51 29.36 -16.34
C SER A 836 -5.17 28.63 -16.54
N ALA A 837 -4.36 28.54 -15.48
CA ALA A 837 -3.13 27.75 -15.51
C ALA A 837 -3.41 26.24 -15.58
N ASN A 838 -2.41 25.46 -15.98
CA ASN A 838 -2.48 23.99 -15.93
C ASN A 838 -2.10 23.42 -14.55
N SER A 839 -1.44 24.20 -13.69
CA SER A 839 -1.10 23.84 -12.30
C SER A 839 -1.21 25.08 -11.40
N ALA A 840 -1.71 24.92 -10.17
CA ALA A 840 -1.78 25.96 -9.16
C ALA A 840 -1.66 25.38 -7.74
N THR A 841 -1.11 26.15 -6.81
CA THR A 841 -1.10 25.78 -5.39
C THR A 841 -2.50 25.94 -4.79
N VAL A 842 -2.92 24.99 -3.95
CA VAL A 842 -4.18 25.06 -3.20
C VAL A 842 -4.16 26.22 -2.19
N GLY A 843 -5.30 26.88 -2.01
CA GLY A 843 -5.46 27.92 -1.00
C GLY A 843 -6.85 28.57 -1.03
N THR A 844 -7.09 29.51 -0.13
CA THR A 844 -8.33 30.30 -0.10
C THR A 844 -8.51 31.06 -1.42
N GLY A 845 -9.56 30.74 -2.17
CA GLY A 845 -9.79 31.28 -3.51
C GLY A 845 -8.97 30.64 -4.64
N SER A 846 -8.04 29.72 -4.32
CA SER A 846 -7.28 28.90 -5.27
C SER A 846 -7.62 27.42 -5.04
N GLY A 847 -8.81 27.00 -5.45
CA GLY A 847 -9.23 25.60 -5.43
C GLY A 847 -9.48 24.97 -4.05
N GLY A 848 -9.22 25.67 -2.94
CA GLY A 848 -9.50 25.17 -1.58
C GLY A 848 -10.65 25.91 -0.89
N ASN A 849 -11.43 25.17 -0.08
CA ASN A 849 -12.43 25.70 0.85
C ASN A 849 -12.18 25.18 2.27
N ALA A 850 -11.57 26.03 3.10
CA ALA A 850 -11.21 25.70 4.48
C ALA A 850 -12.40 25.61 5.46
N SER A 851 -13.58 26.11 5.09
CA SER A 851 -14.80 25.96 5.92
C SER A 851 -15.54 24.66 5.65
N ALA A 852 -15.46 24.13 4.42
CA ALA A 852 -15.97 22.82 4.06
C ALA A 852 -14.96 21.68 4.29
N LEU A 853 -13.67 22.02 4.41
CA LEU A 853 -12.53 21.09 4.38
C LEU A 853 -12.51 20.28 3.06
N GLN A 854 -12.54 20.98 1.93
CA GLN A 854 -12.62 20.38 0.59
C GLN A 854 -11.72 21.07 -0.44
N VAL A 855 -11.29 20.30 -1.45
CA VAL A 855 -10.45 20.77 -2.57
C VAL A 855 -11.10 20.43 -3.92
N SER A 856 -10.97 21.34 -4.88
CA SER A 856 -11.65 21.29 -6.19
C SER A 856 -11.15 20.17 -7.12
N ALA A 857 -12.04 19.24 -7.47
CA ALA A 857 -11.85 18.15 -8.44
C ALA A 857 -11.77 18.62 -9.92
N TYR A 858 -11.42 19.87 -10.17
CA TYR A 858 -10.94 20.29 -11.49
C TYR A 858 -9.53 19.75 -11.81
N GLU A 859 -8.84 19.12 -10.85
CA GLU A 859 -7.54 18.46 -11.03
C GLU A 859 -6.43 19.39 -11.55
N LEU A 860 -6.46 20.66 -11.12
CA LEU A 860 -5.46 21.69 -11.41
C LEU A 860 -4.71 22.15 -10.16
N TYR A 861 -5.06 21.63 -8.98
CA TYR A 861 -4.62 22.14 -7.67
C TYR A 861 -3.75 21.11 -6.93
N ALA A 862 -2.65 21.56 -6.35
CA ALA A 862 -1.67 20.73 -5.64
C ALA A 862 -1.09 21.44 -4.40
N THR A 863 -0.21 20.74 -3.67
CA THR A 863 0.60 21.34 -2.60
C THR A 863 1.58 22.39 -3.13
N SER A 864 2.29 23.09 -2.25
CA SER A 864 3.32 24.07 -2.64
C SER A 864 4.58 23.44 -3.22
N TRP A 865 4.87 22.17 -2.87
CA TRP A 865 5.95 21.37 -3.45
C TRP A 865 5.50 20.60 -4.71
N GLY A 866 4.23 20.18 -4.76
CA GLY A 866 3.67 19.34 -5.81
C GLY A 866 3.33 20.06 -7.12
N SER A 867 2.49 19.42 -7.94
CA SER A 867 2.03 19.89 -9.25
C SER A 867 0.78 19.13 -9.67
N SER A 868 -0.05 19.73 -10.53
CA SER A 868 -1.10 18.99 -11.24
C SER A 868 -0.49 17.86 -12.10
N PRO A 869 -1.27 16.80 -12.41
CA PRO A 869 -0.80 15.74 -13.30
C PRO A 869 -0.36 16.29 -14.66
N ASP A 870 -1.07 17.25 -15.26
CA ASP A 870 -0.71 17.85 -16.56
C ASP A 870 0.70 18.44 -16.59
N LYS A 871 1.13 19.12 -15.51
CA LYS A 871 2.48 19.68 -15.41
C LYS A 871 3.52 18.59 -15.16
N VAL A 872 3.15 17.55 -14.41
CA VAL A 872 4.00 16.38 -14.17
C VAL A 872 4.25 15.61 -15.48
N PHE A 873 3.18 15.40 -16.25
CA PHE A 873 3.18 14.78 -17.56
C PHE A 873 4.02 15.60 -18.56
N GLU A 874 3.84 16.93 -18.62
CA GLU A 874 4.72 17.81 -19.40
C GLU A 874 6.19 17.72 -18.98
N GLY A 875 6.47 17.64 -17.67
CA GLY A 875 7.84 17.45 -17.16
C GLY A 875 8.49 16.15 -17.65
N GLN A 876 7.72 15.07 -17.73
CA GLN A 876 8.21 13.74 -18.14
C GLN A 876 8.28 13.59 -19.67
N ASP A 877 7.23 13.99 -20.41
CA ASP A 877 7.17 13.91 -21.88
C ASP A 877 8.23 14.80 -22.57
N ARG A 878 8.75 15.82 -21.87
CA ARG A 878 9.90 16.64 -22.30
C ARG A 878 11.28 15.97 -22.09
N HIS A 879 11.36 14.89 -21.31
CA HIS A 879 12.61 14.24 -20.89
C HIS A 879 12.49 12.71 -21.01
N SER A 880 12.43 12.20 -22.23
CA SER A 880 12.09 10.80 -22.56
C SER A 880 13.05 9.72 -22.03
N TYR A 881 14.14 10.09 -21.34
CA TYR A 881 15.01 9.16 -20.61
C TYR A 881 14.52 8.86 -19.17
N VAL A 882 13.56 9.64 -18.67
CA VAL A 882 12.92 9.39 -17.36
C VAL A 882 12.02 8.16 -17.49
N ALA A 883 12.29 7.13 -16.68
CA ALA A 883 11.63 5.82 -16.81
C ALA A 883 10.12 5.84 -16.53
N GLY A 884 9.64 6.87 -15.84
CA GLY A 884 8.25 7.03 -15.41
C GLY A 884 8.16 7.57 -13.99
N GLU A 885 7.05 7.29 -13.33
CA GLU A 885 6.66 7.93 -12.07
C GLU A 885 5.99 6.99 -11.08
N PHE A 886 6.04 7.36 -9.80
CA PHE A 886 5.16 6.86 -8.75
C PHE A 886 4.36 8.05 -8.17
N VAL A 887 3.09 8.18 -8.56
CA VAL A 887 2.25 9.32 -8.14
C VAL A 887 1.83 9.25 -6.68
N TRP A 888 1.86 10.38 -5.98
CA TRP A 888 1.29 10.58 -4.65
C TRP A 888 -0.19 11.03 -4.75
N THR A 889 -1.19 10.18 -4.54
CA THR A 889 -1.17 8.72 -4.25
C THR A 889 -2.16 7.95 -5.14
N GLY A 890 -2.06 6.63 -5.20
CA GLY A 890 -3.05 5.79 -5.89
C GLY A 890 -4.45 5.90 -5.26
N PHE A 891 -4.53 5.63 -3.96
CA PHE A 891 -5.71 5.79 -3.11
C PHE A 891 -5.49 6.90 -2.08
N ASP A 892 -6.56 7.55 -1.62
CA ASP A 892 -6.53 8.29 -0.34
C ASP A 892 -6.27 7.27 0.77
N TYR A 893 -5.70 7.75 1.87
CA TYR A 893 -5.26 6.94 3.02
C TYR A 893 -5.64 7.66 4.31
N ILE A 894 -5.70 6.94 5.43
CA ILE A 894 -6.03 7.52 6.73
C ILE A 894 -4.84 8.38 7.21
N GLY A 895 -5.14 9.58 7.71
CA GLY A 895 -4.12 10.53 8.11
C GLY A 895 -3.64 11.46 7.00
N GLU A 896 -2.49 12.09 7.25
CA GLU A 896 -1.84 13.15 6.44
C GLU A 896 -2.81 14.05 5.62
N PRO A 897 -3.77 14.73 6.28
CA PRO A 897 -4.94 15.34 5.64
C PRO A 897 -4.65 16.68 4.95
N THR A 898 -3.47 16.84 4.34
CA THR A 898 -3.05 18.05 3.63
C THR A 898 -4.11 18.47 2.61
N PRO A 899 -4.56 19.74 2.59
CA PRO A 899 -4.03 20.93 3.26
C PRO A 899 -4.76 21.28 4.58
N TYR A 900 -5.54 20.34 5.15
CA TYR A 900 -6.49 20.57 6.23
C TYR A 900 -6.27 19.61 7.40
N ASP A 901 -5.26 19.88 8.22
CA ASP A 901 -4.89 19.18 9.47
C ASP A 901 -6.07 18.76 10.37
N THR A 902 -7.18 19.50 10.33
CA THR A 902 -8.42 19.24 11.07
C THR A 902 -9.20 18.00 10.59
N SER A 903 -8.90 17.43 9.43
CA SER A 903 -9.62 16.33 8.77
C SER A 903 -9.06 14.94 9.15
N ARG A 904 -9.72 13.83 8.75
CA ARG A 904 -9.34 12.45 9.13
C ARG A 904 -8.43 11.69 8.15
N SER A 905 -8.42 12.07 6.87
CA SER A 905 -7.74 11.33 5.80
C SER A 905 -7.21 12.28 4.73
N SER A 906 -6.39 11.76 3.82
CA SER A 906 -5.75 12.54 2.78
C SER A 906 -6.69 12.93 1.63
N TYR A 907 -6.17 13.79 0.74
CA TYR A 907 -6.84 14.27 -0.48
C TYR A 907 -6.02 13.96 -1.76
N PHE A 908 -4.91 13.23 -1.59
CA PHE A 908 -3.89 12.94 -2.60
C PHE A 908 -4.28 11.83 -3.58
N GLY A 909 -5.19 10.95 -3.17
CA GLY A 909 -5.60 9.78 -3.91
C GLY A 909 -6.22 10.13 -5.25
N ILE A 910 -5.86 9.36 -6.26
CA ILE A 910 -6.59 9.32 -7.53
C ILE A 910 -7.96 8.64 -7.36
N VAL A 911 -8.04 7.70 -6.41
CA VAL A 911 -9.26 7.06 -5.89
C VAL A 911 -9.47 7.52 -4.44
N ASP A 912 -10.73 7.68 -4.00
CA ASP A 912 -11.02 8.01 -2.60
C ASP A 912 -10.89 6.82 -1.64
N LEU A 913 -11.00 7.08 -0.32
CA LEU A 913 -10.79 6.07 0.74
C LEU A 913 -11.83 4.92 0.71
N ALA A 914 -13.00 5.13 0.11
CA ALA A 914 -13.99 4.07 -0.12
C ALA A 914 -13.70 3.26 -1.41
N GLY A 915 -12.76 3.70 -2.23
CA GLY A 915 -12.50 3.15 -3.55
C GLY A 915 -13.40 3.69 -4.65
N PHE A 916 -14.01 4.88 -4.45
CA PHE A 916 -14.71 5.58 -5.53
C PHE A 916 -13.74 6.48 -6.29
N LYS A 917 -13.75 6.36 -7.62
CA LYS A 917 -12.86 7.09 -8.53
C LYS A 917 -13.13 8.60 -8.46
N LYS A 918 -12.07 9.41 -8.30
CA LYS A 918 -12.14 10.87 -8.52
C LYS A 918 -11.98 11.17 -10.01
N ASP A 919 -12.22 12.40 -10.43
CA ASP A 919 -12.01 12.84 -11.82
C ASP A 919 -10.58 12.58 -12.31
N ARG A 920 -9.60 12.69 -11.40
CA ARG A 920 -8.18 12.34 -11.62
C ARG A 920 -7.96 10.95 -12.21
N PHE A 921 -8.80 9.96 -11.89
CA PHE A 921 -8.68 8.59 -12.40
C PHE A 921 -8.74 8.56 -13.92
N TYR A 922 -9.67 9.33 -14.49
CA TYR A 922 -9.90 9.37 -15.92
C TYR A 922 -8.84 10.20 -16.66
N LEU A 923 -8.17 11.13 -15.97
CA LEU A 923 -6.99 11.84 -16.48
C LEU A 923 -5.77 10.92 -16.59
N TYR A 924 -5.49 10.12 -15.55
CA TYR A 924 -4.42 9.11 -15.59
C TYR A 924 -4.74 8.02 -16.63
N GLN A 925 -5.99 7.52 -16.67
CA GLN A 925 -6.42 6.55 -17.68
C GLN A 925 -6.27 7.08 -19.12
N ALA A 926 -6.57 8.37 -19.37
CA ALA A 926 -6.38 8.99 -20.69
C ALA A 926 -4.91 9.09 -21.14
N ARG A 927 -3.93 9.14 -20.21
CA ARG A 927 -2.49 9.13 -20.52
C ARG A 927 -1.92 7.71 -20.57
N TRP A 928 -2.17 6.91 -19.53
CA TRP A 928 -1.54 5.60 -19.35
C TRP A 928 -2.18 4.49 -20.19
N ARG A 929 -3.46 4.64 -20.55
CA ARG A 929 -4.18 3.75 -21.48
C ARG A 929 -4.57 4.52 -22.74
N ALA A 930 -3.56 5.09 -23.42
CA ALA A 930 -3.76 5.89 -24.62
C ALA A 930 -4.43 5.13 -25.79
N ASP A 931 -4.42 3.79 -25.75
CA ASP A 931 -5.11 2.87 -26.65
C ASP A 931 -6.61 2.67 -26.31
N PHE A 932 -7.01 2.91 -25.07
CA PHE A 932 -8.38 2.71 -24.58
C PHE A 932 -9.32 3.81 -25.10
N PRO A 933 -10.43 3.48 -25.79
CA PRO A 933 -11.41 4.46 -26.24
C PRO A 933 -12.23 4.99 -25.06
N MET A 934 -11.93 6.22 -24.63
CA MET A 934 -12.62 6.87 -23.51
C MET A 934 -12.74 8.39 -23.67
N ALA A 935 -13.76 8.93 -23.02
CA ALA A 935 -13.97 10.35 -22.80
C ALA A 935 -14.57 10.53 -21.39
N HIS A 936 -14.17 11.56 -20.66
CA HIS A 936 -14.75 11.90 -19.36
C HIS A 936 -14.88 13.41 -19.20
N ILE A 937 -16.11 13.89 -19.10
CA ILE A 937 -16.51 15.27 -18.85
C ILE A 937 -16.49 15.56 -17.33
N LEU A 938 -15.95 16.72 -16.97
CA LEU A 938 -16.16 17.36 -15.67
C LEU A 938 -16.45 18.87 -15.87
N PRO A 939 -17.22 19.53 -14.99
CA PRO A 939 -17.84 19.01 -13.77
C PRO A 939 -19.16 18.25 -14.05
N HIS A 940 -19.89 17.91 -12.99
CA HIS A 940 -21.31 17.53 -13.11
C HIS A 940 -22.13 18.68 -13.73
N TRP A 941 -23.28 18.37 -14.36
CA TRP A 941 -24.10 19.37 -15.07
C TRP A 941 -25.38 19.76 -14.32
N THR A 942 -25.29 19.93 -13.00
CA THR A 942 -26.44 20.26 -12.12
C THR A 942 -26.11 21.46 -11.24
N TRP A 943 -26.38 22.68 -11.74
CA TRP A 943 -26.00 23.93 -11.08
C TRP A 943 -27.15 24.96 -10.99
N PRO A 944 -28.21 24.71 -10.20
CA PRO A 944 -29.37 25.62 -10.12
C PRO A 944 -28.98 27.07 -9.77
N ASN A 945 -27.95 27.25 -8.95
CA ASN A 945 -27.46 28.57 -8.52
C ASN A 945 -26.49 29.24 -9.53
N ARG A 946 -26.27 28.65 -10.72
CA ARG A 946 -25.33 29.14 -11.74
C ARG A 946 -25.93 29.37 -13.14
N VAL A 947 -27.26 29.38 -13.28
CA VAL A 947 -27.91 29.59 -14.60
C VAL A 947 -27.37 30.86 -15.28
N GLY A 948 -26.87 30.71 -16.52
CA GLY A 948 -26.24 31.77 -17.30
C GLY A 948 -24.82 32.17 -16.89
N GLN A 949 -24.28 31.64 -15.78
CA GLN A 949 -22.91 31.88 -15.33
C GLN A 949 -21.92 30.94 -16.01
N VAL A 950 -20.69 31.43 -16.21
CA VAL A 950 -19.57 30.64 -16.74
C VAL A 950 -19.23 29.48 -15.79
N THR A 951 -19.18 28.28 -16.33
CA THR A 951 -18.98 27.00 -15.65
C THR A 951 -18.05 26.16 -16.53
N PRO A 952 -16.71 26.31 -16.38
CA PRO A 952 -15.72 25.69 -17.26
C PRO A 952 -15.91 24.19 -17.40
N VAL A 953 -15.84 23.68 -18.63
CA VAL A 953 -15.93 22.24 -18.92
C VAL A 953 -14.56 21.72 -19.33
N HIS A 954 -14.08 20.69 -18.66
CA HIS A 954 -12.90 19.93 -19.10
C HIS A 954 -13.31 18.54 -19.58
N VAL A 955 -12.55 17.99 -20.53
CA VAL A 955 -12.72 16.61 -20.98
C VAL A 955 -11.36 15.91 -21.00
N PHE A 956 -11.28 14.78 -20.31
CA PHE A 956 -10.14 13.86 -20.35
C PHE A 956 -10.37 12.82 -21.45
N SER A 957 -9.42 12.66 -22.37
CA SER A 957 -9.46 11.67 -23.44
C SER A 957 -8.08 11.50 -24.09
N SER A 958 -7.80 10.29 -24.57
CA SER A 958 -6.62 9.95 -25.38
C SER A 958 -6.73 10.41 -26.86
N ALA A 959 -7.83 11.09 -27.21
CA ALA A 959 -8.15 11.57 -28.56
C ALA A 959 -7.26 12.73 -29.08
N ASP A 960 -7.30 12.93 -30.40
CA ASP A 960 -6.64 14.06 -31.08
C ASP A 960 -7.49 15.33 -31.05
N GLU A 961 -8.82 15.18 -31.07
CA GLU A 961 -9.80 16.26 -31.12
C GLU A 961 -11.02 15.94 -30.27
N ALA A 962 -11.75 16.95 -29.83
CA ALA A 962 -13.03 16.79 -29.14
C ALA A 962 -13.98 17.94 -29.48
N GLU A 963 -15.27 17.64 -29.60
CA GLU A 963 -16.34 18.61 -29.82
C GLU A 963 -17.40 18.49 -28.74
N LEU A 964 -17.65 19.61 -28.06
CA LEU A 964 -18.55 19.71 -26.92
C LEU A 964 -19.89 20.31 -27.38
N PHE A 965 -21.01 19.79 -26.87
CA PHE A 965 -22.36 20.23 -27.20
C PHE A 965 -23.13 20.55 -25.91
N VAL A 966 -23.81 21.70 -25.89
CA VAL A 966 -24.74 22.10 -24.82
C VAL A 966 -26.14 22.15 -25.41
N ASN A 967 -27.05 21.30 -24.92
CA ASN A 967 -28.41 21.15 -25.45
C ASN A 967 -28.44 21.02 -26.99
N GLY A 968 -27.56 20.15 -27.53
CA GLY A 968 -27.41 19.89 -28.96
C GLY A 968 -26.67 20.97 -29.78
N LYS A 969 -26.32 22.11 -29.19
CA LYS A 969 -25.57 23.20 -29.87
C LYS A 969 -24.07 23.02 -29.63
N SER A 970 -23.26 23.00 -30.68
CA SER A 970 -21.79 22.92 -30.54
C SER A 970 -21.24 24.15 -29.83
N ALA A 971 -20.47 23.93 -28.76
CA ALA A 971 -19.61 24.90 -28.08
C ALA A 971 -18.22 25.00 -28.74
N GLY A 972 -18.05 24.41 -29.93
CA GLY A 972 -16.85 24.45 -30.75
C GLY A 972 -15.97 23.21 -30.59
N ARG A 973 -15.46 22.71 -31.71
CA ARG A 973 -14.46 21.64 -31.78
C ARG A 973 -13.07 22.16 -31.41
N LYS A 974 -12.34 21.41 -30.58
CA LYS A 974 -10.95 21.72 -30.19
C LYS A 974 -10.02 20.58 -30.58
N LYS A 975 -8.81 20.94 -31.01
CA LYS A 975 -7.72 20.02 -31.35
C LYS A 975 -6.67 20.04 -30.25
N ARG A 976 -6.08 18.88 -29.95
CA ARG A 976 -4.98 18.72 -28.99
C ARG A 976 -3.70 19.30 -29.60
N THR A 977 -2.98 20.12 -28.84
CA THR A 977 -1.78 20.84 -29.31
C THR A 977 -0.68 20.84 -28.24
N GLY A 978 0.51 20.37 -28.58
CA GLY A 978 1.64 20.28 -27.64
C GLY A 978 1.33 19.41 -26.42
N TYR A 979 1.91 19.76 -25.27
CA TYR A 979 1.76 19.06 -23.98
C TYR A 979 0.40 19.35 -23.29
N ALA A 980 -0.69 19.25 -24.04
CA ALA A 980 -2.04 19.29 -23.49
C ALA A 980 -2.52 17.86 -23.17
N TYR A 981 -3.05 17.62 -21.97
CA TYR A 981 -3.56 16.31 -21.52
C TYR A 981 -5.07 16.30 -21.27
N ARG A 982 -5.73 17.44 -21.50
CA ARG A 982 -7.16 17.66 -21.36
C ARG A 982 -7.65 18.66 -22.41
N PHE A 983 -8.88 18.52 -22.85
CA PHE A 983 -9.59 19.58 -23.57
C PHE A 983 -10.27 20.50 -22.55
N ARG A 984 -10.31 21.81 -22.82
CA ARG A 984 -10.91 22.83 -21.94
C ARG A 984 -11.84 23.74 -22.73
N TRP A 985 -13.04 24.02 -22.22
CA TRP A 985 -13.92 25.10 -22.66
C TRP A 985 -14.24 25.98 -21.45
N ASP A 986 -13.43 27.02 -21.27
CA ASP A 986 -13.45 27.83 -20.05
C ASP A 986 -14.61 28.84 -20.00
N ASP A 987 -15.23 29.17 -21.14
CA ASP A 987 -16.30 30.17 -21.27
C ASP A 987 -17.74 29.59 -21.31
N VAL A 988 -17.92 28.27 -21.16
CA VAL A 988 -19.25 27.64 -21.27
C VAL A 988 -20.18 28.18 -20.19
N LYS A 989 -21.35 28.69 -20.57
CA LYS A 989 -22.38 29.14 -19.62
C LYS A 989 -23.30 27.98 -19.27
N TYR A 990 -23.64 27.84 -17.99
CA TYR A 990 -24.54 26.77 -17.56
C TYR A 990 -25.98 27.04 -18.04
N GLU A 991 -26.46 26.17 -18.92
CA GLU A 991 -27.85 26.01 -19.35
C GLU A 991 -28.30 24.61 -18.91
N ALA A 992 -29.45 24.49 -18.24
CA ALA A 992 -29.94 23.21 -17.75
C ALA A 992 -30.33 22.27 -18.91
N GLY A 993 -30.05 20.98 -18.77
CA GLY A 993 -30.36 19.96 -19.79
C GLY A 993 -29.23 18.95 -19.95
N GLU A 994 -28.55 18.97 -21.09
CA GLU A 994 -27.54 18.01 -21.52
C GLU A 994 -26.22 18.70 -21.90
N LEU A 995 -25.12 18.13 -21.42
CA LEU A 995 -23.75 18.42 -21.83
C LEU A 995 -23.16 17.13 -22.42
N HIS A 996 -22.89 17.11 -23.72
CA HIS A 996 -22.42 15.93 -24.46
C HIS A 996 -21.08 16.23 -25.12
N VAL A 997 -20.19 15.24 -25.22
CA VAL A 997 -18.93 15.36 -25.99
C VAL A 997 -18.78 14.20 -26.96
N VAL A 998 -18.29 14.50 -28.15
CA VAL A 998 -17.76 13.53 -29.11
C VAL A 998 -16.25 13.75 -29.23
N THR A 999 -15.44 12.73 -28.96
CA THR A 999 -13.99 12.77 -29.16
C THR A 999 -13.60 12.04 -30.43
N TYR A 1000 -12.50 12.46 -31.05
CA TYR A 1000 -12.07 11.95 -32.35
C TYR A 1000 -10.57 11.62 -32.38
N LYS A 1001 -10.25 10.47 -32.97
CA LYS A 1001 -8.88 9.96 -33.12
C LYS A 1001 -8.65 9.47 -34.54
N GLY A 1002 -7.58 9.91 -35.19
CA GLY A 1002 -7.38 9.73 -36.63
C GLY A 1002 -8.51 10.32 -37.49
N GLY A 1003 -9.21 11.35 -36.98
CA GLY A 1003 -10.37 11.97 -37.63
C GLY A 1003 -11.69 11.18 -37.53
N LYS A 1004 -11.68 9.96 -36.97
CA LYS A 1004 -12.89 9.15 -36.70
C LYS A 1004 -13.37 9.39 -35.27
N GLU A 1005 -14.65 9.16 -35.01
CA GLU A 1005 -15.18 9.11 -33.65
C GLU A 1005 -14.42 8.06 -32.82
N TRP A 1006 -14.10 8.41 -31.57
CA TRP A 1006 -13.27 7.62 -30.66
C TRP A 1006 -14.04 7.21 -29.41
N ALA A 1007 -14.66 8.18 -28.72
CA ALA A 1007 -15.54 7.94 -27.59
C ALA A 1007 -16.52 9.11 -27.39
N THR A 1008 -17.58 8.87 -26.61
CA THR A 1008 -18.52 9.89 -26.18
C THR A 1008 -18.74 9.82 -24.67
N ASP A 1009 -19.10 10.95 -24.07
CA ASP A 1009 -19.60 11.02 -22.69
C ASP A 1009 -20.73 12.06 -22.61
N THR A 1010 -21.57 11.98 -21.59
CA THR A 1010 -22.72 12.86 -21.41
C THR A 1010 -23.03 13.09 -19.94
N LYS A 1011 -23.04 14.35 -19.50
CA LYS A 1011 -23.55 14.76 -18.20
C LYS A 1011 -24.90 15.45 -18.36
N ARG A 1012 -25.80 15.28 -17.38
CA ARG A 1012 -27.16 15.81 -17.42
C ARG A 1012 -27.44 16.67 -16.19
N THR A 1013 -28.42 17.56 -16.30
CA THR A 1013 -29.05 18.17 -15.13
C THR A 1013 -29.96 17.15 -14.46
N VAL A 1014 -29.50 16.69 -13.30
CA VAL A 1014 -30.12 15.62 -12.50
C VAL A 1014 -31.26 16.19 -11.66
N GLY A 1015 -32.33 15.41 -11.48
CA GLY A 1015 -33.46 15.79 -10.63
C GLY A 1015 -33.15 15.73 -9.13
N ALA A 1016 -34.19 15.95 -8.32
CA ALA A 1016 -34.13 15.67 -6.89
C ALA A 1016 -33.97 14.16 -6.63
N ALA A 1017 -33.32 13.80 -5.52
CA ALA A 1017 -33.19 12.42 -5.08
C ALA A 1017 -34.57 11.75 -4.93
N ALA A 1018 -34.73 10.56 -5.53
CA ALA A 1018 -36.00 9.84 -5.57
C ALA A 1018 -35.89 8.34 -5.26
N LYS A 1019 -34.70 7.74 -5.38
CA LYS A 1019 -34.44 6.33 -5.07
C LYS A 1019 -32.99 6.11 -4.60
N LEU A 1020 -32.78 4.98 -3.92
CA LEU A 1020 -31.47 4.39 -3.70
C LEU A 1020 -31.22 3.31 -4.76
N ASN A 1021 -30.06 3.33 -5.40
CA ASN A 1021 -29.59 2.24 -6.26
C ASN A 1021 -28.48 1.48 -5.51
N ILE A 1022 -28.52 0.16 -5.47
CA ILE A 1022 -27.59 -0.68 -4.69
C ILE A 1022 -26.91 -1.71 -5.59
N THR A 1023 -25.59 -1.83 -5.47
CA THR A 1023 -24.78 -2.76 -6.25
C THR A 1023 -23.66 -3.35 -5.40
N ALA A 1024 -23.34 -4.62 -5.60
CA ALA A 1024 -22.18 -5.28 -5.01
C ALA A 1024 -21.09 -5.43 -6.07
N ASP A 1025 -19.81 -5.32 -5.70
CA ASP A 1025 -18.70 -5.67 -6.61
C ASP A 1025 -18.70 -7.17 -6.94
N ARG A 1026 -19.07 -8.00 -5.96
CA ARG A 1026 -19.26 -9.45 -6.05
C ARG A 1026 -20.49 -9.88 -5.26
N THR A 1027 -21.37 -10.64 -5.91
CA THR A 1027 -22.54 -11.27 -5.28
C THR A 1027 -22.28 -12.69 -4.78
N ASN A 1028 -21.09 -13.25 -5.01
CA ASN A 1028 -20.67 -14.56 -4.49
C ASN A 1028 -19.36 -14.38 -3.72
N ILE A 1029 -19.35 -14.76 -2.44
CA ILE A 1029 -18.21 -14.67 -1.52
C ILE A 1029 -18.01 -15.99 -0.78
N ALA A 1030 -16.79 -16.26 -0.34
CA ALA A 1030 -16.49 -17.46 0.42
C ALA A 1030 -17.17 -17.45 1.80
N GLY A 1031 -17.57 -18.63 2.28
CA GLY A 1031 -18.00 -18.87 3.66
C GLY A 1031 -16.87 -18.87 4.71
N ASP A 1032 -15.67 -18.40 4.36
CA ASP A 1032 -14.44 -18.56 5.14
C ASP A 1032 -14.34 -17.63 6.37
N GLY A 1033 -15.17 -16.59 6.42
CA GLY A 1033 -15.10 -15.55 7.45
C GLY A 1033 -14.03 -14.48 7.20
N TYR A 1034 -13.42 -14.43 6.02
CA TYR A 1034 -12.42 -13.44 5.60
C TYR A 1034 -12.81 -12.70 4.31
N ASP A 1035 -13.47 -13.36 3.36
CA ASP A 1035 -13.82 -12.79 2.06
C ASP A 1035 -14.89 -11.68 2.14
N LEU A 1036 -14.78 -10.69 1.25
CA LEU A 1036 -15.51 -9.42 1.31
C LEU A 1036 -16.29 -9.11 0.04
N SER A 1037 -17.49 -8.55 0.24
CA SER A 1037 -18.28 -7.87 -0.79
C SER A 1037 -18.36 -6.37 -0.48
N PHE A 1038 -18.11 -5.55 -1.49
CA PHE A 1038 -18.14 -4.09 -1.42
C PHE A 1038 -19.47 -3.58 -1.99
N VAL A 1039 -20.43 -3.29 -1.11
CA VAL A 1039 -21.79 -2.90 -1.46
C VAL A 1039 -21.89 -1.37 -1.55
N THR A 1040 -21.97 -0.87 -2.77
CA THR A 1040 -22.17 0.56 -3.07
C THR A 1040 -23.66 0.89 -3.07
N VAL A 1041 -24.03 2.02 -2.46
CA VAL A 1041 -25.34 2.66 -2.61
C VAL A 1041 -25.15 4.04 -3.22
N ALA A 1042 -25.85 4.29 -4.32
CA ALA A 1042 -25.93 5.58 -4.98
C ALA A 1042 -27.30 6.23 -4.73
N VAL A 1043 -27.29 7.50 -4.35
CA VAL A 1043 -28.49 8.34 -4.27
C VAL A 1043 -28.78 8.89 -5.66
N VAL A 1044 -29.91 8.50 -6.23
CA VAL A 1044 -30.26 8.73 -7.63
C VAL A 1044 -31.62 9.42 -7.78
N ASP A 1045 -31.79 10.17 -8.86
CA ASP A 1045 -33.06 10.81 -9.21
C ASP A 1045 -34.09 9.82 -9.77
N ALA A 1046 -35.25 10.30 -10.20
CA ALA A 1046 -36.31 9.46 -10.74
C ALA A 1046 -35.89 8.65 -11.99
N LYS A 1047 -35.00 9.20 -12.83
CA LYS A 1047 -34.46 8.52 -14.01
C LYS A 1047 -33.44 7.47 -13.61
N GLY A 1048 -32.59 7.79 -12.64
CA GLY A 1048 -31.48 6.94 -12.19
C GLY A 1048 -30.12 7.62 -12.28
N ASP A 1049 -30.08 8.90 -12.65
CA ASP A 1049 -28.85 9.69 -12.66
C ASP A 1049 -28.41 9.99 -11.22
N ILE A 1050 -27.11 9.88 -10.92
CA ILE A 1050 -26.56 10.11 -9.56
C ILE A 1050 -26.68 11.58 -9.21
N VAL A 1051 -27.29 11.89 -8.07
CA VAL A 1051 -27.47 13.27 -7.59
C VAL A 1051 -26.11 13.80 -7.10
N PRO A 1052 -25.44 14.73 -7.82
CA PRO A 1052 -23.99 14.93 -7.67
C PRO A 1052 -23.52 15.50 -6.33
N GLN A 1053 -24.46 16.03 -5.52
CA GLN A 1053 -24.20 16.63 -4.21
C GLN A 1053 -25.14 16.05 -3.12
N ALA A 1054 -25.75 14.89 -3.36
CA ALA A 1054 -26.61 14.27 -2.35
C ALA A 1054 -25.80 13.79 -1.14
N SER A 1055 -26.29 14.18 0.04
CA SER A 1055 -25.75 13.86 1.37
C SER A 1055 -26.74 13.12 2.28
N ASN A 1056 -27.76 12.50 1.68
CA ASN A 1056 -28.78 11.73 2.38
C ASN A 1056 -28.15 10.70 3.32
N ASN A 1057 -28.61 10.63 4.57
CA ASN A 1057 -28.19 9.60 5.51
C ASN A 1057 -28.78 8.24 5.08
N VAL A 1058 -27.90 7.29 4.79
CA VAL A 1058 -28.24 5.90 4.44
C VAL A 1058 -27.93 5.01 5.62
N THR A 1059 -28.90 4.23 6.05
CA THR A 1059 -28.76 3.19 7.08
C THR A 1059 -28.83 1.82 6.44
N PHE A 1060 -27.76 1.04 6.62
CA PHE A 1060 -27.60 -0.33 6.16
C PHE A 1060 -28.08 -1.33 7.22
N SER A 1061 -28.57 -2.49 6.78
CA SER A 1061 -28.82 -3.66 7.61
C SER A 1061 -28.53 -4.95 6.84
N VAL A 1062 -28.26 -6.03 7.56
CA VAL A 1062 -27.96 -7.35 6.98
C VAL A 1062 -28.83 -8.40 7.66
N THR A 1063 -29.31 -9.36 6.87
CA THR A 1063 -29.94 -10.60 7.33
C THR A 1063 -29.32 -11.79 6.60
N GLY A 1064 -29.37 -12.98 7.21
CA GLY A 1064 -28.59 -14.13 6.74
C GLY A 1064 -27.22 -14.26 7.42
N PRO A 1065 -26.34 -15.18 6.98
CA PRO A 1065 -25.13 -15.57 7.70
C PRO A 1065 -23.92 -14.65 7.41
N GLY A 1066 -24.11 -13.33 7.52
CA GLY A 1066 -23.07 -12.33 7.31
C GLY A 1066 -23.26 -11.08 8.16
N LYS A 1067 -22.31 -10.15 8.08
CA LYS A 1067 -22.32 -8.91 8.87
C LYS A 1067 -21.72 -7.72 8.11
N ILE A 1068 -22.20 -6.52 8.47
CA ILE A 1068 -21.52 -5.26 8.14
C ILE A 1068 -20.20 -5.25 8.92
N VAL A 1069 -19.09 -5.01 8.22
CA VAL A 1069 -17.79 -4.72 8.84
C VAL A 1069 -17.67 -3.23 9.08
N THR A 1070 -17.89 -2.44 8.03
CA THR A 1070 -17.79 -0.97 8.05
C THR A 1070 -18.69 -0.31 7.00
N THR A 1071 -18.81 1.02 7.10
CA THR A 1071 -19.26 1.93 6.04
C THR A 1071 -18.24 3.04 5.81
N ASP A 1072 -18.17 3.57 4.59
CA ASP A 1072 -17.43 4.80 4.26
C ASP A 1072 -18.13 5.54 3.10
N ASN A 1073 -17.77 6.79 2.88
CA ASN A 1073 -18.19 7.61 1.75
C ASN A 1073 -17.00 8.32 1.07
N GLY A 1074 -15.78 8.18 1.61
CA GLY A 1074 -14.58 8.82 1.08
C GLY A 1074 -14.49 10.32 1.36
N ASN A 1075 -15.34 10.88 2.25
CA ASN A 1075 -15.24 12.28 2.67
C ASN A 1075 -14.19 12.45 3.79
N PRO A 1076 -13.09 13.19 3.59
CA PRO A 1076 -12.08 13.39 4.63
C PRO A 1076 -12.56 14.18 5.86
N SER A 1077 -13.71 14.87 5.79
CA SER A 1077 -14.30 15.60 6.92
C SER A 1077 -15.45 14.86 7.63
N ASP A 1078 -15.81 13.65 7.20
CA ASP A 1078 -16.83 12.83 7.88
C ASP A 1078 -16.23 12.05 9.05
N PHE A 1079 -16.50 12.48 10.27
CA PHE A 1079 -16.04 11.82 11.51
C PHE A 1079 -16.96 10.71 12.03
N THR A 1080 -17.92 10.23 11.23
CA THR A 1080 -18.72 9.05 11.57
C THR A 1080 -17.81 7.82 11.64
N VAL A 1081 -17.79 7.13 12.79
CA VAL A 1081 -16.98 5.92 13.01
C VAL A 1081 -17.24 4.85 11.96
N PHE A 1082 -16.19 4.14 11.54
CA PHE A 1082 -16.27 3.22 10.40
C PHE A 1082 -17.28 2.09 10.58
N GLN A 1083 -17.47 1.60 11.80
CA GLN A 1083 -18.41 0.51 12.11
C GLN A 1083 -19.86 0.99 12.26
N SER A 1084 -20.14 2.29 12.04
CA SER A 1084 -21.52 2.79 12.00
C SER A 1084 -22.27 2.17 10.81
N PRO A 1085 -23.45 1.55 11.02
CA PRO A 1085 -24.31 1.11 9.92
C PRO A 1085 -25.04 2.28 9.24
N SER A 1086 -24.95 3.50 9.80
CA SER A 1086 -25.57 4.71 9.26
C SER A 1086 -24.49 5.71 8.85
N ARG A 1087 -24.53 6.19 7.60
CA ARG A 1087 -23.60 7.21 7.09
C ARG A 1087 -24.27 8.08 6.03
N GLN A 1088 -23.86 9.35 5.94
CA GLN A 1088 -24.26 10.22 4.83
C GLN A 1088 -23.62 9.74 3.51
N ALA A 1089 -24.39 9.81 2.43
CA ALA A 1089 -23.80 9.83 1.09
C ALA A 1089 -22.80 11.00 0.97
N PHE A 1090 -21.76 10.82 0.17
CA PHE A 1090 -20.87 11.90 -0.22
C PHE A 1090 -20.79 11.97 -1.74
N SER A 1091 -21.09 13.15 -2.29
CA SER A 1091 -21.28 13.39 -3.72
C SER A 1091 -22.10 12.27 -4.37
N GLY A 1092 -23.23 11.92 -3.74
CA GLY A 1092 -24.17 10.89 -4.19
C GLY A 1092 -23.83 9.42 -3.87
N LEU A 1093 -22.68 9.09 -3.28
CA LEU A 1093 -22.24 7.70 -3.03
C LEU A 1093 -21.94 7.38 -1.56
N VAL A 1094 -22.22 6.14 -1.15
CA VAL A 1094 -21.79 5.54 0.13
C VAL A 1094 -21.51 4.04 -0.06
N LEU A 1095 -20.57 3.50 0.70
CA LEU A 1095 -20.13 2.11 0.72
C LEU A 1095 -20.53 1.45 2.04
N SER A 1096 -20.91 0.17 1.99
CA SER A 1096 -20.81 -0.76 3.12
C SER A 1096 -19.97 -1.97 2.72
N ILE A 1097 -19.08 -2.41 3.60
CA ILE A 1097 -18.26 -3.62 3.42
C ILE A 1097 -18.91 -4.75 4.20
N ILE A 1098 -19.22 -5.85 3.50
CA ILE A 1098 -19.94 -7.00 4.04
C ILE A 1098 -19.02 -8.21 4.05
N LYS A 1099 -19.01 -8.95 5.17
CA LYS A 1099 -18.24 -10.18 5.35
C LYS A 1099 -19.18 -11.33 5.70
N ALA A 1100 -18.92 -12.52 5.16
CA ALA A 1100 -19.57 -13.74 5.60
C ALA A 1100 -19.17 -14.08 7.05
N ASN A 1101 -19.98 -14.88 7.75
CA ASN A 1101 -19.51 -15.55 8.97
C ASN A 1101 -18.65 -16.77 8.59
N ALA A 1102 -17.75 -17.21 9.47
CA ALA A 1102 -16.98 -18.44 9.22
C ALA A 1102 -17.92 -19.67 9.21
N GLY A 1103 -17.76 -20.55 8.23
CA GLY A 1103 -18.67 -21.67 7.95
C GLY A 1103 -20.03 -21.27 7.36
N ALA A 1104 -20.18 -20.04 6.87
CA ALA A 1104 -21.45 -19.57 6.31
C ALA A 1104 -21.75 -20.17 4.93
N SER A 1105 -23.00 -20.55 4.70
CA SER A 1105 -23.51 -20.87 3.37
C SER A 1105 -24.93 -20.32 3.18
N GLY A 1106 -25.27 -19.95 1.95
CA GLY A 1106 -26.57 -19.39 1.58
C GLY A 1106 -26.63 -17.85 1.62
N ASP A 1107 -27.86 -17.33 1.61
CA ASP A 1107 -28.14 -15.95 1.22
C ASP A 1107 -27.92 -14.93 2.35
N ILE A 1108 -27.11 -13.92 2.08
CA ILE A 1108 -26.89 -12.73 2.90
C ILE A 1108 -27.59 -11.55 2.20
N VAL A 1109 -28.74 -11.11 2.72
CA VAL A 1109 -29.50 -9.99 2.15
C VAL A 1109 -29.08 -8.69 2.83
N VAL A 1110 -28.47 -7.80 2.04
CA VAL A 1110 -27.97 -6.48 2.44
C VAL A 1110 -29.00 -5.44 2.03
N SER A 1111 -29.61 -4.76 3.00
CA SER A 1111 -30.62 -3.74 2.78
C SER A 1111 -30.07 -2.34 3.07
N ALA A 1112 -30.54 -1.34 2.32
CA ALA A 1112 -30.21 0.07 2.51
C ALA A 1112 -31.49 0.91 2.53
N SER A 1113 -31.57 1.85 3.47
CA SER A 1113 -32.73 2.72 3.70
C SER A 1113 -32.29 4.16 3.92
N SER A 1114 -33.14 5.14 3.58
CA SER A 1114 -32.86 6.56 3.82
C SER A 1114 -34.17 7.34 4.02
N PRO A 1115 -34.25 8.31 4.95
CA PRO A 1115 -35.45 9.11 5.14
C PRO A 1115 -35.91 9.79 3.85
N GLY A 1116 -37.19 9.61 3.51
CA GLY A 1116 -37.81 10.18 2.30
C GLY A 1116 -37.52 9.44 0.99
N LEU A 1117 -36.70 8.38 0.98
CA LEU A 1117 -36.39 7.58 -0.20
C LEU A 1117 -36.88 6.13 -0.03
N PRO A 1118 -37.34 5.45 -1.10
CA PRO A 1118 -37.61 4.01 -1.05
C PRO A 1118 -36.36 3.22 -0.66
N SER A 1119 -36.54 2.26 0.25
CA SER A 1119 -35.48 1.31 0.63
C SER A 1119 -35.21 0.32 -0.51
N THR A 1120 -34.01 -0.25 -0.53
CA THR A 1120 -33.52 -1.15 -1.57
C THR A 1120 -32.64 -2.25 -0.96
N SER A 1121 -32.36 -3.33 -1.68
CA SER A 1121 -31.57 -4.45 -1.18
C SER A 1121 -30.84 -5.22 -2.28
N VAL A 1122 -29.68 -5.79 -1.96
CA VAL A 1122 -28.95 -6.75 -2.79
C VAL A 1122 -28.75 -8.06 -2.02
N THR A 1123 -28.84 -9.20 -2.70
CA THR A 1123 -28.50 -10.50 -2.13
C THR A 1123 -27.07 -10.87 -2.52
N LEU A 1124 -26.30 -11.33 -1.54
CA LEU A 1124 -25.03 -12.02 -1.72
C LEU A 1124 -25.24 -13.49 -1.36
N HIS A 1125 -24.45 -14.39 -1.94
CA HIS A 1125 -24.41 -15.80 -1.59
C HIS A 1125 -23.06 -16.13 -0.95
N ALA A 1126 -23.09 -16.71 0.25
CA ALA A 1126 -21.94 -17.36 0.86
C ALA A 1126 -21.86 -18.82 0.39
N SER A 1127 -20.65 -19.29 0.05
CA SER A 1127 -20.37 -20.66 -0.41
C SER A 1127 -19.07 -21.20 0.14
#